data_AF-A0A368VW99-F1
#
_entry.id   AF-A0A368VW99-F1
#
_cell.length_a   1.000
_cell.length_b   1.000
_cell.length_c   1.000
_cell.angle_alpha   90.00
_cell.angle_beta   90.00
_cell.angle_gamma   90.00
#
_symmetry.space_group_name_H-M   'P 1'
#
loop_
_entity.id
_entity.type
_entity.pdbx_description
1 polymer ?
#
loop_
_entity_poly.entity_id
_entity_poly.type
_entity_poly.pdbx_seq_one_letter_code
_entity_poly.pdbx_strand_id
1 'polypeptide(L)'
;MIVSLSITVKQKCASILALTLLLQLLTGIAPGNGIPEATAESSVTESTYKMLQSYNFPDRNVRHAADFSVRIDPNVDPAEDAQWKIVPGLANGDGYVSFESVNKPGYYLADNNFIVKLEKNDESDRFKAAATFKQVPGLAESTAVSYQSYNDPDRYIKHSGFVLRIDPISTPIGKTDATFQEVPGGAAPQSDEGFVHPGGLFKKSDLERMKYMVEAGIDPWLTSFKEMKADYKSSYDYGVRGNPSMTVVARGGTNGGVFELDVNAAYLNALMWAITGDKRHADKAVQIFNTWSNLTNVDPEGTGALNAGLYAWKLVEAAEIIKSTYDGWAPADLQKFKDMLVYPGYSSTGVPASVSFTNGTFYWRIWNGDPARHGNQDMIAWRAMLTMGVFLDNRTMYERALRYFTSQPHKPGDMAYASGPSYSGALISEKTYFNEHKYRGSAGTIPDFGYNGTLANYVWENGQNQESSRDQQHAFFGLATAAGIAEVAWNQGYDVWNSLDNRLLKGYEFMSKYNTSYVASFPDQPTPWEPDNIIQRFDRTGRWFSKQVSPYFEANTNLSRGSFAGSRPVYEQAVAHFKVRMGVEDEALWTERGRDTAIALSGYEKAGNNTLDQPGWGALTFRRPALMAGDPISGFENGLPIYSMNALPRNIEAENYDHFPIDGEGHTYHDLTTGNSGGKYRNDSVDIGSDGASGYALTDLAGGEWITYSVYVPVTGTYRIHVRYAAAAEGGAIRFAFNGLDSTNDVALPSTGGAVDWKTYTVDDNVPLTAGVQVMRVFIGGDSKGFNLDRITVSQNPPAADYTKGSYYLYQKEVERIKAEMAKQGAEKTDLAAQFAAAEAALVPLIDLSVEKVQIAQSMVTASSISWDNKFNAAQNGWLAFDGDTATSPDTKTGDGWVRVDLGAGNEQSIGKVRFYPKTGNVGRMNGTLIQGSNDGTNFVTLHTISGVSELKWYTALLNTGTAYRYLRYFTPNNGYANAGELEFYKKVNDKTLLPLLLQEAAAAGTEFYSQASVAALQVKMTNAQSVYDNANSTQEEIDVAAASLLAALKLIPQEKVQLTQSMVVASSISWDNKYNAAQNGLRAFDGDTATSSDTKTGNGWVRVDLGAGNEQAIGSVKFFPRAGFAGRMNGALIQGSNDGTNFVTLLSISGVSDYKWYRVSTNTDTAYRYLRYYTSNGYANAAELEFYKR
;
A
#
# COMPACT_ATOMS: atom_id res chain seq x y z
N MET A 1 -26.31 -29.75 -18.46
CA MET A 1 -25.52 -29.07 -19.52
C MET A 1 -25.44 -27.55 -19.38
N ILE A 2 -26.34 -26.85 -18.66
CA ILE A 2 -26.32 -25.38 -18.50
C ILE A 2 -25.68 -24.91 -17.16
N VAL A 3 -25.48 -25.82 -16.19
CA VAL A 3 -24.98 -25.50 -14.83
C VAL A 3 -23.44 -25.51 -14.73
N SER A 4 -22.73 -26.19 -15.63
CA SER A 4 -21.27 -26.12 -15.76
C SER A 4 -20.78 -24.83 -16.44
N LEU A 5 -21.65 -23.83 -16.65
CA LEU A 5 -21.27 -22.54 -17.20
C LEU A 5 -20.99 -21.50 -16.11
N SER A 6 -21.66 -21.48 -14.95
CA SER A 6 -21.60 -20.32 -14.05
C SER A 6 -20.42 -20.28 -13.07
N ILE A 7 -19.92 -21.43 -12.60
CA ILE A 7 -18.66 -21.51 -11.82
C ILE A 7 -17.47 -21.31 -12.76
N THR A 8 -17.57 -21.95 -13.91
CA THR A 8 -16.69 -21.76 -15.06
C THR A 8 -16.76 -20.33 -15.59
N VAL A 9 -17.76 -19.49 -15.31
CA VAL A 9 -17.81 -18.07 -15.75
C VAL A 9 -17.09 -17.15 -14.77
N LYS A 10 -16.99 -17.42 -13.47
CA LYS A 10 -16.12 -16.61 -12.57
C LYS A 10 -14.64 -16.99 -12.71
N GLN A 11 -14.34 -18.29 -12.84
CA GLN A 11 -13.01 -18.76 -13.19
C GLN A 11 -12.66 -18.45 -14.66
N LYS A 12 -13.57 -18.60 -15.63
CA LYS A 12 -13.35 -18.05 -16.99
C LYS A 12 -13.42 -16.55 -17.03
N CYS A 13 -14.02 -15.80 -16.11
CA CYS A 13 -13.87 -14.35 -16.10
C CYS A 13 -12.44 -14.00 -15.68
N ALA A 14 -11.84 -14.71 -14.74
CA ALA A 14 -10.40 -14.59 -14.45
C ALA A 14 -9.52 -15.08 -15.62
N SER A 15 -9.89 -16.18 -16.29
CA SER A 15 -9.18 -16.68 -17.48
C SER A 15 -9.45 -15.88 -18.76
N ILE A 16 -10.58 -15.19 -18.88
CA ILE A 16 -10.96 -14.27 -19.98
C ILE A 16 -10.33 -12.90 -19.70
N LEU A 17 -10.23 -12.46 -18.45
CA LEU A 17 -9.43 -11.29 -18.08
C LEU A 17 -7.94 -11.59 -18.32
N ALA A 18 -7.47 -12.80 -18.02
CA ALA A 18 -6.13 -13.27 -18.39
C ALA A 18 -5.97 -13.41 -19.91
N LEU A 19 -6.98 -13.88 -20.65
CA LEU A 19 -6.97 -13.97 -22.12
C LEU A 19 -7.07 -12.58 -22.79
N THR A 20 -7.74 -11.62 -22.14
CA THR A 20 -7.85 -10.22 -22.58
C THR A 20 -6.56 -9.45 -22.25
N LEU A 21 -5.94 -9.70 -21.08
CA LEU A 21 -4.58 -9.26 -20.75
C LEU A 21 -3.56 -9.87 -21.72
N LEU A 22 -3.71 -11.14 -22.10
CA LEU A 22 -2.84 -11.84 -23.04
C LEU A 22 -3.05 -11.33 -24.48
N LEU A 23 -4.29 -11.01 -24.90
CA LEU A 23 -4.57 -10.37 -26.19
C LEU A 23 -4.02 -8.93 -26.25
N GLN A 24 -4.03 -8.21 -25.13
CA GLN A 24 -3.42 -6.87 -24.98
C GLN A 24 -1.88 -6.94 -24.99
N LEU A 25 -1.29 -8.00 -24.39
CA LEU A 25 0.14 -8.33 -24.45
C LEU A 25 0.63 -8.68 -25.87
N LEU A 26 -0.26 -9.03 -26.81
CA LEU A 26 0.09 -9.56 -28.12
C LEU A 26 -0.17 -8.61 -29.31
N THR A 27 -0.96 -7.54 -29.16
CA THR A 27 -1.43 -6.75 -30.32
C THR A 27 -1.02 -5.28 -30.36
N GLY A 28 -0.56 -4.66 -29.25
CA GLY A 28 0.02 -3.31 -29.25
C GLY A 28 -0.85 -2.18 -29.84
N ILE A 29 -2.16 -2.34 -30.00
CA ILE A 29 -3.05 -1.32 -30.57
C ILE A 29 -3.95 -0.73 -29.49
N ALA A 30 -3.79 0.56 -29.22
CA ALA A 30 -4.73 1.37 -28.44
C ALA A 30 -5.94 1.79 -29.30
N PRO A 31 -7.18 1.87 -28.75
CA PRO A 31 -8.25 2.61 -29.40
C PRO A 31 -7.96 4.11 -29.33
N GLY A 32 -8.07 4.78 -30.48
CA GLY A 32 -7.73 6.19 -30.65
C GLY A 32 -8.64 7.14 -29.87
N ASN A 33 -8.02 8.16 -29.28
CA ASN A 33 -8.69 9.36 -28.80
C ASN A 33 -8.49 10.49 -29.81
N GLY A 34 -9.58 11.16 -30.17
CA GLY A 34 -9.55 12.41 -30.91
C GLY A 34 -9.66 13.62 -29.99
N ILE A 35 -8.93 14.67 -30.39
CA ILE A 35 -9.07 16.13 -30.14
C ILE A 35 -8.68 16.69 -28.74
N PRO A 36 -8.18 17.95 -28.65
CA PRO A 36 -6.80 18.38 -28.89
C PRO A 36 -6.14 19.09 -27.68
N GLU A 37 -4.83 19.34 -27.80
CA GLU A 37 -3.94 20.06 -26.88
C GLU A 37 -4.51 21.34 -26.26
N ALA A 38 -4.26 21.52 -24.95
CA ALA A 38 -4.12 22.83 -24.32
C ALA A 38 -3.00 22.76 -23.25
N THR A 39 -2.11 23.73 -23.34
CA THR A 39 -0.82 23.92 -22.66
C THR A 39 -0.94 24.32 -21.18
N ALA A 40 -0.02 23.78 -20.35
CA ALA A 40 0.78 24.40 -19.27
C ALA A 40 0.11 25.50 -18.39
N GLU A 41 0.29 25.60 -17.06
CA GLU A 41 1.33 25.10 -16.16
C GLU A 41 1.00 25.48 -14.70
N SER A 42 1.45 24.62 -13.79
CA SER A 42 2.21 24.94 -12.55
C SER A 42 1.51 25.29 -11.24
N SER A 43 2.20 24.82 -10.20
CA SER A 43 1.73 24.42 -8.89
C SER A 43 2.77 24.58 -7.77
N VAL A 44 2.37 24.52 -6.45
CA VAL A 44 3.23 24.40 -5.22
C VAL A 44 2.52 24.33 -3.86
N THR A 45 3.09 23.85 -2.73
CA THR A 45 4.44 23.47 -2.14
C THR A 45 5.52 24.53 -1.69
N GLU A 46 5.65 24.91 -0.40
CA GLU A 46 6.81 25.69 0.14
C GLU A 46 8.09 24.83 0.38
N SER A 47 9.32 25.38 0.27
CA SER A 47 10.57 24.64 -0.07
C SER A 47 11.84 25.05 0.70
N THR A 48 12.95 24.35 0.44
CA THR A 48 14.25 24.38 1.15
C THR A 48 15.12 25.63 0.91
N TYR A 49 14.65 26.59 0.13
CA TYR A 49 15.38 27.80 -0.22
C TYR A 49 14.78 29.01 0.52
N LYS A 50 15.45 30.16 0.49
CA LYS A 50 14.89 31.41 1.05
C LYS A 50 14.81 32.47 -0.04
N MET A 51 13.74 33.25 -0.04
CA MET A 51 13.71 34.52 -0.75
C MET A 51 13.89 35.67 0.24
N LEU A 52 14.55 36.73 -0.19
CA LEU A 52 14.69 37.95 0.61
C LEU A 52 13.67 38.98 0.13
N GLN A 53 12.53 39.05 0.81
CA GLN A 53 11.46 39.99 0.49
C GLN A 53 11.80 41.38 1.04
N SER A 54 11.64 42.43 0.25
CA SER A 54 11.90 43.81 0.69
C SER A 54 10.86 44.27 1.72
N TYR A 55 11.31 44.89 2.81
CA TYR A 55 10.40 45.36 3.87
C TYR A 55 9.50 46.52 3.43
N ASN A 56 10.03 47.51 2.69
CA ASN A 56 9.23 48.63 2.19
C ASN A 56 8.57 48.39 0.83
N PHE A 57 8.96 47.33 0.12
CA PHE A 57 8.29 46.85 -1.10
C PHE A 57 7.98 45.35 -0.97
N PRO A 58 6.98 44.96 -0.16
CA PRO A 58 6.71 43.55 0.14
C PRO A 58 6.31 42.71 -1.08
N ASP A 59 5.92 43.33 -2.18
CA ASP A 59 5.65 42.65 -3.46
C ASP A 59 6.92 42.21 -4.20
N ARG A 60 8.11 42.55 -3.68
CA ARG A 60 9.39 42.37 -4.39
C ARG A 60 10.39 41.52 -3.61
N ASN A 61 11.06 40.63 -4.33
CA ASN A 61 12.12 39.77 -3.79
C ASN A 61 13.48 40.13 -4.41
N VAL A 62 14.54 39.96 -3.62
CA VAL A 62 15.92 40.06 -4.12
C VAL A 62 16.17 38.96 -5.13
N ARG A 63 16.57 39.34 -6.36
CA ARG A 63 16.92 38.42 -7.44
C ARG A 63 18.16 38.86 -8.21
N HIS A 64 18.91 37.92 -8.79
CA HIS A 64 20.02 38.21 -9.74
C HIS A 64 19.49 38.23 -11.17
N ALA A 65 19.78 39.23 -12.00
CA ALA A 65 19.35 39.32 -13.40
C ALA A 65 20.31 38.62 -14.38
N ALA A 66 19.89 38.49 -15.65
CA ALA A 66 20.69 37.86 -16.70
C ALA A 66 22.08 38.51 -16.90
N ASP A 67 22.20 39.81 -16.60
CA ASP A 67 23.45 40.59 -16.66
C ASP A 67 24.26 40.55 -15.34
N PHE A 68 23.88 39.67 -14.40
CA PHE A 68 24.45 39.51 -13.05
C PHE A 68 24.25 40.72 -12.11
N SER A 69 23.43 41.71 -12.49
CA SER A 69 22.99 42.73 -11.54
C SER A 69 22.03 42.13 -10.50
N VAL A 70 22.02 42.65 -9.27
CA VAL A 70 21.11 42.18 -8.22
C VAL A 70 20.16 43.30 -7.85
N ARG A 71 18.86 42.97 -7.77
CA ARG A 71 17.78 43.95 -7.65
C ARG A 71 16.57 43.36 -6.94
N ILE A 72 15.63 44.22 -6.55
CA ILE A 72 14.31 43.80 -6.05
C ILE A 72 13.24 43.96 -7.13
N ASP A 73 12.63 42.85 -7.55
CA ASP A 73 11.56 42.84 -8.56
C ASP A 73 10.35 42.02 -8.07
N PRO A 74 9.13 42.35 -8.52
CA PRO A 74 7.96 41.52 -8.32
C PRO A 74 7.92 40.40 -9.37
N ASN A 75 7.21 39.30 -9.06
CA ASN A 75 6.95 38.21 -10.01
C ASN A 75 8.20 37.70 -10.75
N VAL A 76 9.22 37.32 -9.98
CA VAL A 76 10.51 36.90 -10.53
C VAL A 76 10.35 35.58 -11.28
N ASP A 77 10.79 35.57 -12.54
CA ASP A 77 10.75 34.43 -13.46
C ASP A 77 12.10 34.34 -14.21
N PRO A 78 12.79 33.18 -14.19
CA PRO A 78 12.49 31.99 -13.38
C PRO A 78 12.53 32.27 -11.87
N ALA A 79 11.64 31.66 -11.08
CA ALA A 79 11.48 31.92 -9.65
C ALA A 79 12.77 31.67 -8.85
N GLU A 80 13.59 30.74 -9.32
CA GLU A 80 14.89 30.37 -8.78
C GLU A 80 15.90 31.53 -8.83
N ASP A 81 15.68 32.55 -9.66
CA ASP A 81 16.52 33.75 -9.68
C ASP A 81 16.41 34.58 -8.39
N ALA A 82 15.31 34.42 -7.65
CA ALA A 82 15.06 35.03 -6.35
C ALA A 82 15.32 34.10 -5.16
N GLN A 83 15.71 32.86 -5.43
CA GLN A 83 15.93 31.85 -4.40
C GLN A 83 17.41 31.76 -4.05
N TRP A 84 17.66 31.79 -2.74
CA TRP A 84 18.99 31.80 -2.16
C TRP A 84 19.14 30.66 -1.17
N LYS A 85 20.25 29.96 -1.28
CA LYS A 85 20.74 29.11 -0.20
C LYS A 85 21.58 29.99 0.73
N ILE A 86 21.09 30.21 1.94
CA ILE A 86 21.82 30.96 2.96
C ILE A 86 22.79 29.99 3.63
N VAL A 87 24.09 30.22 3.45
CA VAL A 87 25.18 29.39 3.99
C VAL A 87 26.01 30.17 5.00
N PRO A 88 26.79 29.50 5.88
CA PRO A 88 27.75 30.21 6.73
C PRO A 88 28.67 31.12 5.91
N GLY A 89 28.98 32.30 6.44
CA GLY A 89 29.75 33.31 5.73
C GLY A 89 31.10 32.78 5.25
N LEU A 90 31.42 33.02 3.96
CA LEU A 90 32.60 32.45 3.31
C LEU A 90 33.93 32.94 3.90
N ALA A 91 33.97 34.12 4.51
CA ALA A 91 35.15 34.66 5.21
C ALA A 91 35.12 34.43 6.73
N ASN A 92 33.94 34.24 7.32
CA ASN A 92 33.73 34.00 8.74
C ASN A 92 32.35 33.37 8.94
N GLY A 93 32.24 32.28 9.70
CA GLY A 93 30.98 31.59 9.97
C GLY A 93 30.23 32.05 11.23
N ASP A 94 30.85 32.85 12.10
CA ASP A 94 30.28 33.21 13.41
C ASP A 94 29.37 34.44 13.32
N GLY A 95 28.07 34.21 13.07
CA GLY A 95 27.06 35.26 12.95
C GLY A 95 27.05 35.98 11.58
N TYR A 96 27.77 35.43 10.60
CA TYR A 96 27.83 35.91 9.22
C TYR A 96 27.30 34.85 8.26
N VAL A 97 26.75 35.31 7.14
CA VAL A 97 26.13 34.51 6.09
C VAL A 97 26.64 34.90 4.70
N SER A 98 26.53 33.97 3.76
CA SER A 98 26.69 34.20 2.34
C SER A 98 25.47 33.64 1.59
N PHE A 99 25.08 34.27 0.49
CA PHE A 99 23.89 33.89 -0.29
C PHE A 99 24.33 33.25 -1.59
N GLU A 100 24.20 31.92 -1.68
CA GLU A 100 24.45 31.17 -2.92
C GLU A 100 23.18 31.13 -3.76
N SER A 101 23.30 31.40 -5.07
CA SER A 101 22.18 31.31 -6.01
C SER A 101 21.77 29.85 -6.22
N VAL A 102 20.46 29.58 -6.17
CA VAL A 102 19.92 28.22 -6.36
C VAL A 102 20.10 27.73 -7.80
N ASN A 103 19.77 28.55 -8.80
CA ASN A 103 19.90 28.18 -10.21
C ASN A 103 21.26 28.51 -10.84
N LYS A 104 22.18 29.14 -10.10
CA LYS A 104 23.60 29.28 -10.47
C LYS A 104 24.51 28.85 -9.31
N PRO A 105 24.60 27.55 -9.00
CA PRO A 105 25.46 27.05 -7.92
C PRO A 105 26.91 27.52 -8.07
N GLY A 106 27.56 27.85 -6.96
CA GLY A 106 28.90 28.45 -6.94
C GLY A 106 28.95 29.95 -7.23
N TYR A 107 27.81 30.62 -7.47
CA TYR A 107 27.71 32.07 -7.55
C TYR A 107 27.03 32.65 -6.31
N TYR A 108 27.55 33.78 -5.83
CA TYR A 108 27.11 34.40 -4.57
C TYR A 108 26.80 35.89 -4.75
N LEU A 109 25.91 36.40 -3.89
CA LEU A 109 25.82 37.85 -3.69
C LEU A 109 27.14 38.36 -3.15
N ALA A 110 27.79 39.26 -3.88
CA ALA A 110 29.07 39.86 -3.51
C ALA A 110 29.07 41.36 -3.75
N ASP A 111 29.74 42.11 -2.88
CA ASP A 111 30.00 43.53 -3.09
C ASP A 111 31.04 43.75 -4.21
N ASN A 112 30.67 44.58 -5.19
CA ASN A 112 31.55 45.05 -6.26
C ASN A 112 31.43 46.58 -6.39
N ASN A 113 32.38 47.29 -5.75
CA ASN A 113 32.43 48.75 -5.71
C ASN A 113 31.12 49.37 -5.20
N PHE A 114 30.64 48.87 -4.06
CA PHE A 114 29.42 49.25 -3.37
C PHE A 114 28.10 48.81 -4.05
N ILE A 115 28.15 48.18 -5.23
CA ILE A 115 26.98 47.57 -5.87
C ILE A 115 27.03 46.06 -5.65
N VAL A 116 25.93 45.48 -5.17
CA VAL A 116 25.85 44.02 -4.98
C VAL A 116 25.59 43.36 -6.33
N LYS A 117 26.40 42.38 -6.68
CA LYS A 117 26.31 41.60 -7.92
C LYS A 117 26.31 40.11 -7.61
N LEU A 118 25.87 39.33 -8.58
CA LEU A 118 26.03 37.88 -8.53
C LEU A 118 27.40 37.53 -9.14
N GLU A 119 28.32 37.02 -8.32
CA GLU A 119 29.69 36.72 -8.73
C GLU A 119 30.08 35.28 -8.44
N LYS A 120 30.89 34.68 -9.32
CA LYS A 120 31.38 33.30 -9.14
C LYS A 120 32.43 33.27 -8.05
N ASN A 121 32.35 32.29 -7.15
CA ASN A 121 33.37 32.06 -6.15
C ASN A 121 34.69 31.64 -6.79
N ASP A 122 35.68 32.53 -6.76
CA ASP A 122 37.06 32.29 -7.25
C ASP A 122 38.01 31.83 -6.13
N GLU A 123 37.46 31.55 -4.95
CA GLU A 123 38.13 31.14 -3.71
C GLU A 123 39.10 32.17 -3.12
N SER A 124 39.23 33.36 -3.72
CA SER A 124 40.10 34.41 -3.21
C SER A 124 39.58 34.97 -1.89
N ASP A 125 40.50 35.36 -0.99
CA ASP A 125 40.13 35.99 0.27
C ASP A 125 39.35 37.30 0.04
N ARG A 126 39.66 38.00 -1.06
CA ARG A 126 38.92 39.19 -1.50
C ARG A 126 37.46 38.85 -1.81
N PHE A 127 37.20 37.81 -2.60
CA PHE A 127 35.85 37.39 -2.94
C PHE A 127 35.09 36.93 -1.70
N LYS A 128 35.71 36.05 -0.89
CA LYS A 128 35.10 35.53 0.34
C LYS A 128 34.68 36.67 1.27
N ALA A 129 35.53 37.68 1.42
CA ALA A 129 35.23 38.83 2.26
C ALA A 129 34.13 39.73 1.65
N ALA A 130 34.09 39.88 0.32
CA ALA A 130 33.04 40.63 -0.39
C ALA A 130 31.66 39.94 -0.42
N ALA A 131 31.63 38.61 -0.33
CA ALA A 131 30.42 37.80 -0.35
C ALA A 131 29.89 37.45 1.06
N THR A 132 30.49 38.00 2.11
CA THR A 132 30.14 37.70 3.52
C THR A 132 29.42 38.88 4.16
N PHE A 133 28.29 38.62 4.82
CA PHE A 133 27.47 39.64 5.47
C PHE A 133 27.05 39.23 6.88
N LYS A 134 27.11 40.15 7.84
CA LYS A 134 26.60 39.89 9.20
C LYS A 134 25.08 40.00 9.18
N GLN A 135 24.40 38.94 9.58
CA GLN A 135 22.96 39.01 9.79
C GLN A 135 22.71 39.71 11.12
N VAL A 136 21.93 40.79 11.10
CA VAL A 136 21.54 41.54 12.29
C VAL A 136 20.02 41.76 12.29
N PRO A 137 19.41 42.04 13.45
CA PRO A 137 18.01 42.47 13.50
C PRO A 137 17.74 43.62 12.54
N GLY A 138 16.60 43.59 11.86
CA GLY A 138 16.24 44.56 10.83
C GLY A 138 16.33 46.00 11.34
N LEU A 139 16.96 46.86 10.54
CA LEU A 139 17.22 48.25 10.93
C LEU A 139 15.94 49.10 11.05
N ALA A 140 14.88 48.72 10.35
CA ALA A 140 13.54 49.31 10.47
C ALA A 140 12.57 48.50 11.33
N GLU A 141 12.73 47.17 11.35
CA GLU A 141 11.87 46.24 12.09
C GLU A 141 12.72 45.12 12.67
N SER A 142 12.80 45.06 13.99
CA SER A 142 13.67 44.14 14.72
C SER A 142 13.32 42.66 14.53
N THR A 143 12.10 42.34 14.09
CA THR A 143 11.68 40.97 13.76
C THR A 143 12.04 40.54 12.33
N ALA A 144 12.47 41.49 11.49
CA ALA A 144 13.01 41.24 10.17
C ALA A 144 14.55 41.21 10.24
N VAL A 145 15.23 41.17 9.09
CA VAL A 145 16.69 41.06 9.02
C VAL A 145 17.31 42.18 8.20
N SER A 146 18.52 42.58 8.58
CA SER A 146 19.40 43.44 7.78
C SER A 146 20.77 42.80 7.69
N TYR A 147 21.48 43.04 6.58
CA TYR A 147 22.76 42.39 6.31
C TYR A 147 23.88 43.42 6.25
N GLN A 148 24.75 43.43 7.25
CA GLN A 148 25.91 44.33 7.36
C GLN A 148 27.08 43.78 6.53
N SER A 149 27.77 44.60 5.74
CA SER A 149 28.93 44.15 4.96
C SER A 149 30.07 43.71 5.89
N TYR A 150 30.74 42.60 5.56
CA TYR A 150 31.96 42.17 6.26
C TYR A 150 33.15 43.09 5.92
N ASN A 151 33.28 43.51 4.65
CA ASN A 151 34.36 44.39 4.19
C ASN A 151 34.22 45.84 4.68
N ASP A 152 32.99 46.33 4.77
CA ASP A 152 32.67 47.71 5.15
C ASP A 152 31.61 47.71 6.27
N PRO A 153 32.01 47.48 7.54
CA PRO A 153 31.07 47.27 8.64
C PRO A 153 30.15 48.47 8.94
N ASP A 154 30.43 49.66 8.41
CA ASP A 154 29.54 50.81 8.52
C ASP A 154 28.38 50.79 7.50
N ARG A 155 28.30 49.75 6.64
CA ARG A 155 27.35 49.65 5.52
C ARG A 155 26.49 48.39 5.58
N TYR A 156 25.30 48.50 4.99
CA TYR A 156 24.32 47.41 4.92
C TYR A 156 23.82 47.21 3.49
N ILE A 157 23.47 45.98 3.14
CA ILE A 157 22.69 45.71 1.93
C ILE A 157 21.40 46.51 2.02
N LYS A 158 21.15 47.34 1.01
CA LYS A 158 19.90 48.03 0.78
C LYS A 158 19.58 48.08 -0.71
N HIS A 159 18.34 48.34 -1.07
CA HIS A 159 18.03 48.72 -2.45
C HIS A 159 18.05 50.24 -2.64
N SER A 160 18.32 50.71 -3.87
CA SER A 160 18.21 52.11 -4.27
C SER A 160 17.86 52.19 -5.75
N GLY A 161 16.71 52.74 -6.11
CA GLY A 161 16.17 52.59 -7.47
C GLY A 161 16.01 51.12 -7.85
N PHE A 162 15.65 50.29 -6.86
CA PHE A 162 15.52 48.83 -6.92
C PHE A 162 16.80 48.02 -7.12
N VAL A 163 17.96 48.64 -7.38
CA VAL A 163 19.25 47.92 -7.46
C VAL A 163 19.84 47.73 -6.05
N LEU A 164 20.37 46.53 -5.75
CA LEU A 164 21.01 46.24 -4.48
C LEU A 164 22.43 46.81 -4.41
N ARG A 165 22.74 47.39 -3.27
CA ARG A 165 24.01 48.07 -2.98
C ARG A 165 24.30 48.04 -1.49
N ILE A 166 25.55 48.34 -1.11
CA ILE A 166 25.92 48.54 0.30
C ILE A 166 26.18 50.01 0.60
N ASP A 167 25.39 50.60 1.52
CA ASP A 167 25.51 52.01 1.91
C ASP A 167 25.43 52.18 3.43
N PRO A 168 25.95 53.30 3.98
CA PRO A 168 25.70 53.69 5.36
C PRO A 168 24.21 54.03 5.55
N ILE A 169 23.61 53.48 6.60
CA ILE A 169 22.18 53.67 6.87
C ILE A 169 21.98 54.68 8.00
N SER A 170 21.62 55.91 7.63
CA SER A 170 21.41 57.01 8.57
C SER A 170 20.00 57.62 8.51
N THR A 171 19.19 57.27 7.50
CA THR A 171 17.85 57.84 7.30
C THR A 171 16.76 56.80 7.56
N PRO A 172 15.54 57.20 7.96
CA PRO A 172 14.41 56.27 8.13
C PRO A 172 14.09 55.47 6.85
N ILE A 173 14.17 56.11 5.68
CA ILE A 173 13.98 55.44 4.39
C ILE A 173 15.12 54.44 4.13
N GLY A 174 16.37 54.81 4.42
CA GLY A 174 17.50 53.88 4.31
C GLY A 174 17.34 52.66 5.21
N LYS A 175 16.76 52.81 6.41
CA LYS A 175 16.47 51.68 7.31
C LYS A 175 15.46 50.72 6.71
N THR A 176 14.41 51.23 6.07
CA THR A 176 13.39 50.38 5.44
C THR A 176 13.88 49.78 4.11
N ASP A 177 14.74 50.48 3.37
CA ASP A 177 15.43 49.95 2.17
C ASP A 177 16.39 48.80 2.49
N ALA A 178 16.94 48.78 3.71
CA ALA A 178 17.95 47.83 4.17
C ALA A 178 17.38 46.69 5.02
N THR A 179 16.06 46.62 5.19
CA THR A 179 15.38 45.58 5.97
C THR A 179 14.67 44.61 5.03
N PHE A 180 14.82 43.31 5.28
CA PHE A 180 14.25 42.24 4.47
C PHE A 180 13.55 41.20 5.35
N GLN A 181 12.56 40.50 4.80
CA GLN A 181 12.01 39.28 5.39
C GLN A 181 12.59 38.06 4.67
N GLU A 182 13.10 37.11 5.43
CA GLU A 182 13.48 35.79 4.92
C GLU A 182 12.22 34.92 4.85
N VAL A 183 11.65 34.79 3.65
CA VAL A 183 10.46 33.95 3.43
C VAL A 183 10.88 32.58 2.90
N PRO A 184 10.18 31.48 3.24
CA PRO A 184 10.40 30.19 2.60
C PRO A 184 10.31 30.37 1.09
N GLY A 185 11.41 30.12 0.40
CA GLY A 185 11.36 29.87 -1.02
C GLY A 185 10.87 28.46 -1.10
N GLY A 186 9.57 28.25 -1.33
CA GLY A 186 9.06 27.21 -2.20
C GLY A 186 7.75 27.62 -2.77
N ALA A 187 7.47 26.94 -3.86
CA ALA A 187 7.23 27.57 -5.12
C ALA A 187 5.84 28.23 -5.32
N ALA A 188 5.20 28.16 -6.48
CA ALA A 188 3.95 28.87 -6.80
C ALA A 188 2.63 28.08 -6.61
N PRO A 189 1.67 28.38 -5.71
CA PRO A 189 0.50 27.53 -5.34
C PRO A 189 -0.02 26.52 -6.39
N GLN A 190 -0.36 25.28 -5.98
CA GLN A 190 -0.95 24.29 -6.90
C GLN A 190 -2.06 24.94 -7.72
N SER A 191 -1.95 24.84 -9.05
CA SER A 191 -2.83 25.43 -10.07
C SER A 191 -4.31 25.29 -9.68
N ASP A 192 -5.20 26.05 -10.32
CA ASP A 192 -6.68 25.98 -10.18
C ASP A 192 -7.33 24.58 -10.40
N GLU A 193 -6.53 23.50 -10.43
CA GLU A 193 -6.92 22.10 -10.39
C GLU A 193 -7.77 21.80 -9.14
N GLY A 194 -8.77 20.93 -9.26
CA GLY A 194 -9.83 20.72 -8.26
C GLY A 194 -9.38 20.09 -6.93
N PHE A 195 -10.30 19.43 -6.22
CA PHE A 195 -9.99 18.71 -4.99
C PHE A 195 -9.84 17.21 -5.25
N VAL A 196 -8.97 16.56 -4.47
CA VAL A 196 -8.99 15.09 -4.34
C VAL A 196 -10.29 14.69 -3.66
N HIS A 197 -10.96 13.65 -4.19
CA HIS A 197 -12.20 13.11 -3.64
C HIS A 197 -12.18 11.56 -3.55
N PRO A 198 -12.60 10.96 -2.41
CA PRO A 198 -12.85 11.63 -1.14
C PRO A 198 -11.56 12.27 -0.62
N GLY A 199 -11.68 13.47 -0.05
CA GLY A 199 -10.53 14.29 0.34
C GLY A 199 -10.65 15.00 1.67
N GLY A 200 -11.63 14.59 2.49
CA GLY A 200 -11.75 14.97 3.88
C GLY A 200 -10.65 14.31 4.73
N LEU A 201 -11.02 13.66 5.83
CA LEU A 201 -10.06 12.89 6.64
C LEU A 201 -9.56 11.64 5.92
N PHE A 202 -10.35 11.07 5.01
CA PHE A 202 -10.03 9.82 4.34
C PHE A 202 -9.97 9.96 2.83
N LYS A 203 -8.90 9.43 2.26
CA LYS A 203 -8.80 9.15 0.82
C LYS A 203 -9.42 7.80 0.52
N LYS A 204 -9.70 7.52 -0.76
CA LYS A 204 -10.23 6.21 -1.17
C LYS A 204 -9.31 5.06 -0.75
N SER A 205 -7.99 5.22 -0.89
CA SER A 205 -7.00 4.23 -0.44
C SER A 205 -7.02 3.99 1.08
N ASP A 206 -7.37 5.00 1.88
CA ASP A 206 -7.55 4.85 3.33
C ASP A 206 -8.78 3.99 3.63
N LEU A 207 -9.92 4.27 2.99
CA LEU A 207 -11.15 3.47 3.13
C LEU A 207 -10.93 2.01 2.69
N GLU A 208 -10.21 1.82 1.58
CA GLU A 208 -9.83 0.49 1.07
C GLU A 208 -8.91 -0.24 2.04
N ARG A 209 -7.94 0.44 2.68
CA ARG A 209 -7.10 -0.16 3.74
C ARG A 209 -7.94 -0.68 4.90
N MET A 210 -8.91 0.11 5.38
CA MET A 210 -9.81 -0.31 6.46
C MET A 210 -10.59 -1.56 6.05
N LYS A 211 -11.21 -1.53 4.87
CA LYS A 211 -11.95 -2.65 4.30
C LYS A 211 -11.11 -3.92 4.23
N TYR A 212 -9.96 -3.83 3.58
CA TYR A 212 -9.14 -4.99 3.25
C TYR A 212 -8.46 -5.60 4.48
N MET A 213 -8.07 -4.78 5.47
CA MET A 213 -7.57 -5.32 6.74
C MET A 213 -8.66 -6.01 7.55
N VAL A 214 -9.90 -5.51 7.52
CA VAL A 214 -11.05 -6.17 8.15
C VAL A 214 -11.42 -7.47 7.42
N GLU A 215 -11.48 -7.46 6.09
CA GLU A 215 -11.76 -8.65 5.26
C GLU A 215 -10.71 -9.75 5.46
N ALA A 216 -9.43 -9.38 5.56
CA ALA A 216 -8.34 -10.30 5.83
C ALA A 216 -8.28 -10.77 7.31
N GLY A 217 -9.09 -10.20 8.19
CA GLY A 217 -9.15 -10.56 9.60
C GLY A 217 -7.94 -10.11 10.43
N ILE A 218 -7.29 -9.01 10.05
CA ILE A 218 -6.06 -8.51 10.68
C ILE A 218 -6.38 -7.58 11.86
N ASP A 219 -5.75 -7.83 13.00
CA ASP A 219 -5.78 -6.92 14.15
C ASP A 219 -4.69 -5.84 14.04
N PRO A 220 -4.96 -4.60 14.47
CA PRO A 220 -6.09 -4.18 15.32
C PRO A 220 -7.37 -3.76 14.57
N TRP A 221 -7.35 -3.68 13.24
CA TRP A 221 -8.49 -3.22 12.44
C TRP A 221 -9.75 -4.06 12.67
N LEU A 222 -9.63 -5.39 12.69
CA LEU A 222 -10.76 -6.29 12.90
C LEU A 222 -11.42 -6.09 14.28
N THR A 223 -10.64 -6.03 15.35
CA THR A 223 -11.16 -5.80 16.70
C THR A 223 -11.87 -4.45 16.80
N SER A 224 -11.23 -3.38 16.33
CA SER A 224 -11.84 -2.04 16.36
C SER A 224 -13.10 -1.96 15.49
N PHE A 225 -13.16 -2.66 14.35
CA PHE A 225 -14.36 -2.76 13.53
C PHE A 225 -15.50 -3.50 14.22
N LYS A 226 -15.21 -4.63 14.88
CA LYS A 226 -16.23 -5.38 15.65
C LYS A 226 -16.84 -4.52 16.75
N GLU A 227 -16.02 -3.71 17.43
CA GLU A 227 -16.50 -2.76 18.44
C GLU A 227 -17.33 -1.62 17.82
N MET A 228 -16.89 -1.04 16.70
CA MET A 228 -17.66 -0.01 15.98
C MET A 228 -19.01 -0.55 15.52
N LYS A 229 -19.03 -1.75 14.92
CA LYS A 229 -20.25 -2.43 14.45
C LYS A 229 -21.25 -2.71 15.57
N ALA A 230 -20.78 -2.83 16.81
CA ALA A 230 -21.64 -3.03 17.98
C ALA A 230 -22.30 -1.72 18.47
N ASP A 231 -21.83 -0.54 18.03
CA ASP A 231 -22.54 0.71 18.31
C ASP A 231 -23.85 0.74 17.52
N TYR A 232 -24.99 0.85 18.21
CA TYR A 232 -26.31 0.90 17.56
C TYR A 232 -26.45 2.00 16.49
N LYS A 233 -25.65 3.08 16.57
CA LYS A 233 -25.61 4.16 15.57
C LYS A 233 -24.99 3.72 14.24
N SER A 234 -24.20 2.64 14.21
CA SER A 234 -23.67 2.07 12.97
C SER A 234 -24.65 1.12 12.28
N SER A 235 -25.82 0.85 12.86
CA SER A 235 -26.81 -0.06 12.28
C SER A 235 -27.55 0.60 11.11
N TYR A 236 -27.75 -0.13 10.00
CA TYR A 236 -28.62 0.32 8.92
C TYR A 236 -30.10 0.37 9.33
N ASP A 237 -30.47 -0.27 10.45
CA ASP A 237 -31.82 -0.20 11.04
C ASP A 237 -31.95 0.98 12.04
N TYR A 238 -30.94 1.84 12.14
CA TYR A 238 -31.01 3.04 12.98
C TYR A 238 -32.24 3.89 12.63
N GLY A 239 -33.06 4.15 13.65
CA GLY A 239 -34.22 5.04 13.52
C GLY A 239 -33.76 6.50 13.47
N VAL A 240 -33.82 7.10 12.28
CA VAL A 240 -33.54 8.53 12.09
C VAL A 240 -34.46 9.34 12.99
N ARG A 241 -33.88 10.22 13.81
CA ARG A 241 -34.61 10.92 14.87
C ARG A 241 -35.10 12.29 14.42
N GLY A 242 -34.43 12.90 13.45
CA GLY A 242 -34.86 14.13 12.80
C GLY A 242 -36.12 13.98 11.97
N ASN A 243 -36.70 15.11 11.59
CA ASN A 243 -37.80 15.21 10.63
C ASN A 243 -37.62 16.47 9.78
N PRO A 244 -38.02 16.51 8.49
CA PRO A 244 -37.83 17.69 7.63
C PRO A 244 -38.53 18.98 8.08
N SER A 245 -39.39 18.94 9.11
CA SER A 245 -39.96 20.14 9.75
C SER A 245 -39.04 20.78 10.79
N MET A 246 -37.97 20.10 11.20
CA MET A 246 -36.96 20.63 12.14
C MET A 246 -35.98 21.49 11.35
N THR A 247 -36.20 22.81 11.37
CA THR A 247 -35.40 23.77 10.60
C THR A 247 -34.36 24.51 11.44
N VAL A 248 -34.32 24.25 12.75
CA VAL A 248 -33.41 24.88 13.71
C VAL A 248 -32.71 23.83 14.55
N VAL A 249 -31.40 23.96 14.73
CA VAL A 249 -30.60 23.15 15.66
C VAL A 249 -29.75 24.04 16.57
N ALA A 250 -29.65 23.67 17.84
CA ALA A 250 -28.84 24.36 18.84
C ALA A 250 -28.21 23.36 19.81
N ARG A 251 -26.91 23.51 20.09
CA ARG A 251 -26.18 22.56 20.95
C ARG A 251 -26.64 22.64 22.40
N GLY A 252 -27.09 21.50 22.94
CA GLY A 252 -27.70 21.43 24.27
C GLY A 252 -29.10 22.07 24.35
N GLY A 253 -29.63 22.55 23.22
CA GLY A 253 -30.91 23.24 23.12
C GLY A 253 -31.80 22.61 22.05
N THR A 254 -32.47 23.47 21.27
CA THR A 254 -33.49 23.05 20.29
C THR A 254 -32.94 22.02 19.31
N ASN A 255 -33.53 20.82 19.29
CA ASN A 255 -33.19 19.69 18.41
C ASN A 255 -31.71 19.22 18.46
N GLY A 256 -30.84 19.79 19.30
CA GLY A 256 -29.40 19.50 19.30
C GLY A 256 -29.08 18.03 19.55
N GLY A 257 -29.57 17.45 20.66
CA GLY A 257 -29.29 16.04 20.97
C GLY A 257 -29.85 15.04 19.95
N VAL A 258 -30.91 15.43 19.22
CA VAL A 258 -31.46 14.63 18.10
C VAL A 258 -30.50 14.68 16.92
N PHE A 259 -30.07 15.88 16.55
CA PHE A 259 -29.14 16.11 15.45
C PHE A 259 -27.78 15.44 15.70
N GLU A 260 -27.24 15.53 16.91
CA GLU A 260 -25.97 14.90 17.29
C GLU A 260 -25.97 13.38 17.06
N LEU A 261 -27.07 12.71 17.42
CA LEU A 261 -27.19 11.27 17.26
C LEU A 261 -27.31 10.87 15.79
N ASP A 262 -28.05 11.65 15.01
CA ASP A 262 -28.18 11.44 13.57
C ASP A 262 -26.85 11.73 12.84
N VAL A 263 -26.12 12.79 13.18
CA VAL A 263 -24.78 13.09 12.61
C VAL A 263 -23.80 11.94 12.87
N ASN A 264 -23.77 11.41 14.09
CA ASN A 264 -22.94 10.26 14.41
C ASN A 264 -23.39 8.99 13.67
N ALA A 265 -24.70 8.75 13.57
CA ALA A 265 -25.22 7.62 12.81
C ALA A 265 -24.88 7.73 11.31
N ALA A 266 -24.92 8.92 10.72
CA ALA A 266 -24.53 9.14 9.34
C ALA A 266 -23.05 8.82 9.11
N TYR A 267 -22.16 9.30 9.99
CA TYR A 267 -20.73 9.01 9.91
C TYR A 267 -20.42 7.52 10.06
N LEU A 268 -20.99 6.86 11.07
CA LEU A 268 -20.74 5.42 11.28
C LEU A 268 -21.35 4.57 10.16
N ASN A 269 -22.51 4.94 9.60
CA ASN A 269 -23.08 4.25 8.45
C ASN A 269 -22.26 4.50 7.17
N ALA A 270 -21.68 5.69 6.98
CA ALA A 270 -20.76 5.95 5.86
C ALA A 270 -19.50 5.06 5.94
N LEU A 271 -18.92 4.90 7.14
CA LEU A 271 -17.81 3.96 7.36
C LEU A 271 -18.24 2.50 7.17
N MET A 272 -19.41 2.10 7.68
CA MET A 272 -19.96 0.76 7.45
C MET A 272 -20.16 0.47 5.96
N TRP A 273 -20.66 1.43 5.19
CA TRP A 273 -20.74 1.33 3.73
C TRP A 273 -19.36 1.10 3.11
N ALA A 274 -18.39 1.96 3.41
CA ALA A 274 -17.05 1.89 2.83
C ALA A 274 -16.35 0.55 3.13
N ILE A 275 -16.54 0.01 4.34
CA ILE A 275 -15.90 -1.24 4.79
C ILE A 275 -16.65 -2.49 4.31
N THR A 276 -17.99 -2.49 4.31
CA THR A 276 -18.77 -3.72 4.05
C THR A 276 -19.34 -3.80 2.64
N GLY A 277 -19.45 -2.68 1.93
CA GLY A 277 -20.17 -2.59 0.66
C GLY A 277 -21.68 -2.83 0.77
N ASP A 278 -22.26 -2.90 1.98
CA ASP A 278 -23.70 -3.08 2.15
C ASP A 278 -24.43 -1.73 1.96
N LYS A 279 -25.08 -1.61 0.80
CA LYS A 279 -25.80 -0.41 0.35
C LYS A 279 -26.80 0.13 1.38
N ARG A 280 -27.36 -0.71 2.26
CA ARG A 280 -28.32 -0.28 3.29
C ARG A 280 -27.72 0.76 4.23
N HIS A 281 -26.42 0.69 4.50
CA HIS A 281 -25.73 1.69 5.31
C HIS A 281 -25.58 3.03 4.55
N ALA A 282 -25.23 3.00 3.27
CA ALA A 282 -25.18 4.22 2.45
C ALA A 282 -26.57 4.88 2.34
N ASP A 283 -27.62 4.09 2.10
CA ASP A 283 -29.01 4.54 2.10
C ASP A 283 -29.41 5.18 3.44
N LYS A 284 -28.95 4.62 4.56
CA LYS A 284 -29.19 5.18 5.90
C LYS A 284 -28.53 6.55 6.07
N ALA A 285 -27.27 6.70 5.63
CA ALA A 285 -26.57 7.98 5.68
C ALA A 285 -27.29 9.04 4.81
N VAL A 286 -27.66 8.68 3.57
CA VAL A 286 -28.44 9.56 2.68
C VAL A 286 -29.80 9.95 3.28
N GLN A 287 -30.50 9.01 3.92
CA GLN A 287 -31.76 9.30 4.62
C GLN A 287 -31.56 10.38 5.69
N ILE A 288 -30.48 10.31 6.46
CA ILE A 288 -30.15 11.29 7.49
C ILE A 288 -29.83 12.65 6.85
N PHE A 289 -28.97 12.69 5.82
CA PHE A 289 -28.65 13.94 5.13
C PHE A 289 -29.91 14.64 4.63
N ASN A 290 -30.76 13.91 3.91
CA ASN A 290 -32.00 14.45 3.34
C ASN A 290 -33.00 14.91 4.41
N THR A 291 -33.02 14.26 5.57
CA THR A 291 -33.90 14.64 6.69
C THR A 291 -33.56 16.02 7.24
N TRP A 292 -32.28 16.38 7.26
CA TRP A 292 -31.76 17.62 7.83
C TRP A 292 -31.45 18.71 6.79
N SER A 293 -31.66 18.47 5.49
CA SER A 293 -31.40 19.45 4.43
C SER A 293 -32.31 20.70 4.45
N ASN A 294 -33.31 20.76 5.35
CA ASN A 294 -34.21 21.93 5.50
C ASN A 294 -33.78 22.90 6.61
N LEU A 295 -32.60 22.72 7.21
CA LEU A 295 -32.12 23.66 8.23
C LEU A 295 -31.97 25.06 7.64
N THR A 296 -32.53 26.04 8.34
CA THR A 296 -32.38 27.47 8.04
C THR A 296 -31.61 28.20 9.13
N ASN A 297 -31.46 27.59 10.32
CA ASN A 297 -30.71 28.17 11.42
C ASN A 297 -29.92 27.11 12.20
N VAL A 298 -28.62 27.33 12.33
CA VAL A 298 -27.83 26.73 13.41
C VAL A 298 -27.74 27.79 14.49
N ASP A 299 -28.60 27.69 15.51
CA ASP A 299 -28.68 28.68 16.56
C ASP A 299 -27.39 28.66 17.39
N PRO A 300 -26.70 29.80 17.51
CA PRO A 300 -25.43 29.85 18.23
C PRO A 300 -25.57 29.63 19.75
N GLU A 301 -26.76 29.83 20.38
CA GLU A 301 -27.04 29.67 21.83
C GLU A 301 -25.81 29.89 22.77
N GLY A 302 -25.01 30.93 22.50
CA GLY A 302 -23.67 31.09 23.09
C GLY A 302 -22.54 31.11 22.05
N THR A 303 -21.88 29.97 21.80
CA THR A 303 -20.71 29.88 20.90
C THR A 303 -21.09 29.39 19.49
N GLY A 304 -21.35 30.31 18.56
CA GLY A 304 -21.70 29.96 17.18
C GLY A 304 -20.66 29.06 16.49
N ALA A 305 -19.38 29.43 16.59
CA ALA A 305 -18.25 28.71 15.98
C ALA A 305 -18.12 27.27 16.47
N LEU A 306 -18.09 27.06 17.80
CA LEU A 306 -18.02 25.72 18.40
C LEU A 306 -19.23 24.86 18.04
N ASN A 307 -20.44 25.42 18.18
CA ASN A 307 -21.68 24.68 17.99
C ASN A 307 -21.81 24.20 16.54
N ALA A 308 -21.63 25.11 15.58
CA ALA A 308 -21.69 24.76 14.17
C ALA A 308 -20.49 23.91 13.74
N GLY A 309 -19.29 24.22 14.23
CA GLY A 309 -18.06 23.50 13.91
C GLY A 309 -18.15 22.02 14.26
N LEU A 310 -18.52 21.69 15.50
CA LEU A 310 -18.66 20.29 15.99
C LEU A 310 -19.61 19.45 15.15
N TYR A 311 -20.70 20.04 14.67
CA TYR A 311 -21.67 19.35 13.82
C TYR A 311 -21.21 19.23 12.39
N ALA A 312 -20.73 20.34 11.80
CA ALA A 312 -20.43 20.42 10.39
C ALA A 312 -19.28 19.49 9.99
N TRP A 313 -18.16 19.48 10.71
CA TRP A 313 -16.99 18.70 10.26
C TRP A 313 -17.32 17.21 10.10
N LYS A 314 -18.05 16.61 11.06
CA LYS A 314 -18.37 15.18 11.04
C LYS A 314 -19.50 14.85 10.06
N LEU A 315 -20.51 15.71 9.99
CA LEU A 315 -21.61 15.55 9.04
C LEU A 315 -21.11 15.62 7.60
N VAL A 316 -20.23 16.59 7.31
CA VAL A 316 -19.66 16.78 5.98
C VAL A 316 -18.66 15.68 5.64
N GLU A 317 -17.87 15.19 6.61
CA GLU A 317 -17.01 14.02 6.40
C GLU A 317 -17.82 12.79 5.97
N ALA A 318 -18.96 12.53 6.64
CA ALA A 318 -19.85 11.44 6.27
C ALA A 318 -20.42 11.64 4.84
N ALA A 319 -20.84 12.87 4.52
CA ALA A 319 -21.37 13.22 3.21
C ALA A 319 -20.32 13.10 2.11
N GLU A 320 -19.06 13.45 2.39
CA GLU A 320 -17.93 13.34 1.49
C GLU A 320 -17.63 11.89 1.13
N ILE A 321 -17.55 10.99 2.13
CA ILE A 321 -17.41 9.54 1.87
C ILE A 321 -18.53 9.05 0.95
N ILE A 322 -19.78 9.43 1.22
CA ILE A 322 -20.94 8.98 0.43
C ILE A 322 -20.93 9.58 -0.98
N LYS A 323 -20.75 10.90 -1.14
CA LYS A 323 -20.68 11.60 -2.44
C LYS A 323 -19.64 10.95 -3.36
N SER A 324 -18.49 10.58 -2.81
CA SER A 324 -17.35 10.07 -3.60
C SER A 324 -17.39 8.56 -3.84
N THR A 325 -18.19 7.78 -3.12
CA THR A 325 -18.16 6.31 -3.19
C THR A 325 -19.51 5.65 -3.48
N TYR A 326 -20.61 6.41 -3.48
CA TYR A 326 -21.96 5.90 -3.63
C TYR A 326 -22.79 6.72 -4.62
N ASP A 327 -23.37 6.04 -5.61
CA ASP A 327 -24.12 6.65 -6.71
C ASP A 327 -25.62 6.84 -6.43
N GLY A 328 -26.13 6.29 -5.32
CA GLY A 328 -27.56 6.34 -4.99
C GLY A 328 -28.04 7.61 -4.29
N TRP A 329 -27.19 8.64 -4.11
CA TRP A 329 -27.62 9.94 -3.60
C TRP A 329 -28.14 10.81 -4.75
N ALA A 330 -29.46 11.02 -4.80
CA ALA A 330 -30.09 11.80 -5.85
C ALA A 330 -29.46 13.20 -6.00
N PRO A 331 -29.04 13.62 -7.21
CA PRO A 331 -28.33 14.90 -7.41
C PRO A 331 -29.07 16.12 -6.85
N ALA A 332 -30.41 16.14 -6.95
CA ALA A 332 -31.22 17.22 -6.42
C ALA A 332 -31.20 17.28 -4.88
N ASP A 333 -31.13 16.14 -4.20
CA ASP A 333 -31.08 16.10 -2.74
C ASP A 333 -29.67 16.37 -2.22
N LEU A 334 -28.64 15.91 -2.93
CA LEU A 334 -27.25 16.33 -2.71
C LEU A 334 -27.12 17.85 -2.81
N GLN A 335 -27.71 18.47 -3.84
CA GLN A 335 -27.67 19.92 -3.99
C GLN A 335 -28.38 20.64 -2.82
N LYS A 336 -29.56 20.17 -2.39
CA LYS A 336 -30.24 20.74 -1.21
C LYS A 336 -29.37 20.64 0.05
N PHE A 337 -28.67 19.52 0.23
CA PHE A 337 -27.74 19.36 1.34
C PHE A 337 -26.57 20.35 1.24
N LYS A 338 -25.97 20.52 0.05
CA LYS A 338 -24.93 21.54 -0.20
C LYS A 338 -25.43 22.95 0.12
N ASP A 339 -26.62 23.31 -0.35
CA ASP A 339 -27.25 24.61 -0.11
C ASP A 339 -27.52 24.85 1.38
N MET A 340 -27.94 23.81 2.10
CA MET A 340 -28.17 23.86 3.54
C MET A 340 -26.89 24.19 4.32
N LEU A 341 -25.71 23.73 3.89
CA LEU A 341 -24.45 24.04 4.57
C LEU A 341 -24.10 25.54 4.56
N VAL A 342 -24.59 26.27 3.56
CA VAL A 342 -24.31 27.69 3.33
C VAL A 342 -25.56 28.58 3.42
N TYR A 343 -26.72 28.06 3.79
CA TYR A 343 -27.99 28.79 3.79
C TYR A 343 -27.91 30.12 4.57
N PRO A 344 -28.42 31.25 4.03
CA PRO A 344 -29.25 31.39 2.82
C PRO A 344 -28.49 31.56 1.50
N GLY A 345 -27.18 31.28 1.47
CA GLY A 345 -26.30 31.38 0.31
C GLY A 345 -24.87 31.65 0.74
N TYR A 346 -23.89 31.43 -0.14
CA TYR A 346 -22.47 31.65 0.15
C TYR A 346 -21.99 33.03 -0.36
N SER A 347 -21.08 33.66 0.37
CA SER A 347 -20.34 34.84 -0.08
C SER A 347 -18.98 34.92 0.64
N SER A 348 -17.93 35.26 -0.12
CA SER A 348 -16.56 35.48 0.37
C SER A 348 -16.18 36.96 0.49
N THR A 349 -17.05 37.89 0.09
CA THR A 349 -16.72 39.33 0.04
C THR A 349 -17.53 40.16 1.03
N GLY A 350 -18.47 39.54 1.75
CA GLY A 350 -19.26 40.18 2.78
C GLY A 350 -20.38 39.29 3.30
N VAL A 351 -20.91 39.65 4.46
CA VAL A 351 -22.05 38.98 5.09
C VAL A 351 -23.36 39.54 4.50
N PRO A 352 -24.19 38.74 3.82
CA PRO A 352 -25.47 39.19 3.29
C PRO A 352 -26.41 39.68 4.40
N ALA A 353 -27.20 40.71 4.12
CA ALA A 353 -28.18 41.26 5.08
C ALA A 353 -29.25 40.24 5.53
N SER A 354 -29.45 39.16 4.78
CA SER A 354 -30.34 38.06 5.14
C SER A 354 -29.78 37.18 6.26
N VAL A 355 -28.46 37.19 6.50
CA VAL A 355 -27.83 36.44 7.60
C VAL A 355 -28.07 37.19 8.90
N SER A 356 -28.67 36.51 9.87
CA SER A 356 -28.97 37.04 11.20
C SER A 356 -28.78 35.97 12.28
N PHE A 357 -29.01 36.34 13.55
CA PHE A 357 -28.95 35.40 14.67
C PHE A 357 -29.93 34.22 14.52
N THR A 358 -31.11 34.47 13.94
CA THR A 358 -32.16 33.46 13.75
C THR A 358 -32.22 32.94 12.31
N ASN A 359 -31.28 33.33 11.45
CA ASN A 359 -31.27 32.95 10.04
C ASN A 359 -29.83 32.78 9.53
N GLY A 360 -29.40 31.55 9.30
CA GLY A 360 -28.04 31.21 8.88
C GLY A 360 -27.58 29.88 9.45
N THR A 361 -26.97 29.04 8.61
CA THR A 361 -26.48 27.72 9.00
C THR A 361 -24.95 27.69 9.14
N PHE A 362 -24.33 26.54 8.91
CA PHE A 362 -22.95 26.22 9.31
C PHE A 362 -21.92 27.27 8.87
N TYR A 363 -21.81 27.56 7.57
CA TYR A 363 -20.82 28.53 7.06
C TYR A 363 -20.93 29.88 7.79
N TRP A 364 -22.14 30.42 7.93
CA TRP A 364 -22.37 31.71 8.57
C TRP A 364 -22.17 31.74 10.09
N ARG A 365 -22.03 30.58 10.72
CA ARG A 365 -21.64 30.47 12.13
C ARG A 365 -20.14 30.26 12.35
N ILE A 366 -19.40 29.87 11.31
CA ILE A 366 -17.96 29.55 11.37
C ILE A 366 -17.07 30.49 10.56
N TRP A 367 -17.61 31.32 9.65
CA TRP A 367 -16.86 32.11 8.66
C TRP A 367 -15.73 33.00 9.22
N ASN A 368 -15.81 33.39 10.49
CA ASN A 368 -14.83 34.25 11.17
C ASN A 368 -14.26 33.66 12.46
N GLY A 369 -14.41 32.34 12.68
CA GLY A 369 -13.93 31.66 13.88
C GLY A 369 -14.54 32.20 15.18
N ASP A 370 -13.79 32.07 16.28
CA ASP A 370 -14.13 32.64 17.58
C ASP A 370 -12.97 33.46 18.18
N PRO A 371 -12.92 34.78 17.95
CA PRO A 371 -11.87 35.64 18.48
C PRO A 371 -11.98 35.89 20.00
N ALA A 372 -12.96 35.32 20.69
CA ALA A 372 -13.27 35.63 22.08
C ALA A 372 -13.14 34.44 23.04
N ARG A 373 -12.82 33.23 22.57
CA ARG A 373 -12.79 32.01 23.41
C ARG A 373 -11.54 31.14 23.19
N HIS A 374 -11.52 29.98 23.85
CA HIS A 374 -10.42 29.02 23.83
C HIS A 374 -10.10 28.53 22.41
N GLY A 375 -8.83 28.18 22.19
CA GLY A 375 -8.35 27.84 20.85
C GLY A 375 -9.02 26.61 20.23
N ASN A 376 -9.44 25.61 21.02
CA ASN A 376 -10.19 24.48 20.48
C ASN A 376 -11.59 24.88 19.95
N GLN A 377 -12.22 25.91 20.52
CA GLN A 377 -13.54 26.42 20.10
C GLN A 377 -13.44 27.24 18.81
N ASP A 378 -12.35 27.99 18.66
CA ASP A 378 -12.02 28.70 17.43
C ASP A 378 -11.62 27.71 16.33
N MET A 379 -10.70 26.80 16.62
CA MET A 379 -10.12 25.88 15.65
C MET A 379 -11.11 24.87 15.04
N ILE A 380 -12.10 24.39 15.81
CA ILE A 380 -13.09 23.43 15.28
C ILE A 380 -13.97 24.04 14.17
N ALA A 381 -14.20 25.35 14.20
CA ALA A 381 -14.89 26.07 13.14
C ALA A 381 -14.07 26.08 11.84
N TRP A 382 -12.75 26.29 11.93
CA TRP A 382 -11.85 26.25 10.78
C TRP A 382 -11.68 24.83 10.22
N ARG A 383 -11.64 23.80 11.07
CA ARG A 383 -11.69 22.40 10.63
C ARG A 383 -12.94 22.12 9.81
N ALA A 384 -14.11 22.52 10.32
CA ALA A 384 -15.37 22.36 9.60
C ALA A 384 -15.37 23.10 8.25
N MET A 385 -14.87 24.34 8.22
CA MET A 385 -14.78 25.13 7.00
C MET A 385 -13.84 24.48 5.97
N LEU A 386 -12.72 23.92 6.41
CA LEU A 386 -11.76 23.22 5.55
C LEU A 386 -12.41 22.00 4.88
N THR A 387 -13.08 21.14 5.65
CA THR A 387 -13.79 19.97 5.12
C THR A 387 -14.97 20.37 4.23
N MET A 388 -15.69 21.45 4.58
CA MET A 388 -16.74 22.03 3.71
C MET A 388 -16.17 22.53 2.38
N GLY A 389 -15.00 23.17 2.39
CA GLY A 389 -14.32 23.64 1.18
C GLY A 389 -14.05 22.50 0.20
N VAL A 390 -13.55 21.37 0.69
CA VAL A 390 -13.38 20.15 -0.10
C VAL A 390 -14.73 19.65 -0.63
N PHE A 391 -15.69 19.32 0.24
CA PHE A 391 -16.97 18.73 -0.16
C PHE A 391 -17.78 19.60 -1.16
N LEU A 392 -17.74 20.92 -0.98
CA LEU A 392 -18.44 21.90 -1.82
C LEU A 392 -17.67 22.28 -3.09
N ASP A 393 -16.47 21.73 -3.31
CA ASP A 393 -15.60 22.10 -4.42
C ASP A 393 -15.28 23.62 -4.42
N ASN A 394 -15.06 24.19 -3.23
CA ASN A 394 -14.87 25.64 -3.01
C ASN A 394 -13.46 25.96 -2.49
N ARG A 395 -12.56 26.29 -3.42
CA ARG A 395 -11.15 26.62 -3.14
C ARG A 395 -10.99 27.82 -2.21
N THR A 396 -11.75 28.89 -2.40
CA THR A 396 -11.68 30.08 -1.53
C THR A 396 -12.01 29.75 -0.07
N MET A 397 -13.05 28.95 0.17
CA MET A 397 -13.43 28.51 1.51
C MET A 397 -12.36 27.63 2.15
N TYR A 398 -11.78 26.70 1.39
CA TYR A 398 -10.69 25.85 1.84
C TYR A 398 -9.42 26.67 2.19
N GLU A 399 -8.98 27.53 1.27
CA GLU A 399 -7.79 28.37 1.46
C GLU A 399 -7.95 29.31 2.65
N ARG A 400 -9.15 29.86 2.86
CA ARG A 400 -9.45 30.67 4.04
C ARG A 400 -9.15 29.91 5.33
N ALA A 401 -9.68 28.70 5.48
CA ALA A 401 -9.43 27.90 6.67
C ALA A 401 -7.95 27.55 6.85
N LEU A 402 -7.29 27.12 5.77
CA LEU A 402 -5.87 26.74 5.76
C LEU A 402 -4.95 27.92 6.13
N ARG A 403 -5.19 29.10 5.53
CA ARG A 403 -4.43 30.32 5.78
C ARG A 403 -4.60 30.81 7.21
N TYR A 404 -5.83 30.80 7.73
CA TYR A 404 -6.05 31.16 9.15
C TYR A 404 -5.26 30.25 10.08
N PHE A 405 -5.38 28.93 9.90
CA PHE A 405 -4.70 27.96 10.76
C PHE A 405 -3.18 28.12 10.74
N THR A 406 -2.60 28.40 9.56
CA THR A 406 -1.17 28.63 9.36
C THR A 406 -0.72 30.07 9.65
N SER A 407 -1.57 30.90 10.25
CA SER A 407 -1.26 32.30 10.63
C SER A 407 -0.95 33.24 9.46
N GLN A 408 -1.46 32.93 8.27
CA GLN A 408 -1.36 33.79 7.10
C GLN A 408 -2.55 34.77 7.04
N PRO A 409 -2.38 35.97 6.46
CA PRO A 409 -3.49 36.89 6.24
C PRO A 409 -4.50 36.34 5.23
N HIS A 410 -5.72 36.86 5.24
CA HIS A 410 -6.73 36.53 4.23
C HIS A 410 -6.22 36.80 2.81
N LYS A 411 -6.76 36.09 1.82
CA LYS A 411 -6.42 36.30 0.41
C LYS A 411 -7.13 37.57 -0.10
N PRO A 412 -6.51 38.37 -1.00
CA PRO A 412 -7.22 39.45 -1.68
C PRO A 412 -8.52 38.94 -2.33
N GLY A 413 -9.64 39.63 -2.12
CA GLY A 413 -10.95 39.20 -2.60
C GLY A 413 -11.71 38.25 -1.67
N ASP A 414 -11.14 37.89 -0.52
CA ASP A 414 -11.82 37.22 0.59
C ASP A 414 -12.06 38.22 1.76
N MET A 415 -12.93 37.85 2.71
CA MET A 415 -13.22 38.66 3.89
C MET A 415 -11.99 38.74 4.83
N ALA A 416 -11.74 39.89 5.45
CA ALA A 416 -10.69 39.96 6.47
C ALA A 416 -11.02 39.07 7.68
N TYR A 417 -10.00 38.50 8.33
CA TYR A 417 -10.19 37.92 9.66
C TYR A 417 -10.38 39.02 10.70
N ALA A 418 -10.90 38.66 11.87
CA ALA A 418 -11.05 39.60 12.98
C ALA A 418 -9.72 40.30 13.32
N SER A 419 -9.75 41.64 13.40
CA SER A 419 -8.61 42.45 13.83
C SER A 419 -8.40 42.37 15.35
N GLY A 420 -7.22 42.72 15.84
CA GLY A 420 -6.77 42.65 17.24
C GLY A 420 -5.82 43.80 17.61
N PRO A 421 -5.05 43.72 18.71
CA PRO A 421 -5.14 42.73 19.78
C PRO A 421 -6.38 42.93 20.66
N SER A 422 -6.75 41.93 21.46
CA SER A 422 -7.73 42.11 22.54
C SER A 422 -7.12 42.73 23.79
N TYR A 423 -7.92 43.47 24.56
CA TYR A 423 -7.53 43.95 25.88
C TYR A 423 -7.92 42.97 26.96
N SER A 424 -7.05 42.77 27.96
CA SER A 424 -7.45 42.06 29.18
C SER A 424 -8.39 42.93 30.02
N GLY A 425 -9.52 42.38 30.42
CA GLY A 425 -10.47 43.05 31.30
C GLY A 425 -10.21 42.81 32.78
N ALA A 426 -11.23 43.13 33.59
CA ALA A 426 -11.19 42.87 35.03
C ALA A 426 -11.05 41.36 35.28
N LEU A 427 -10.27 41.02 36.30
CA LEU A 427 -10.12 39.65 36.80
C LEU A 427 -11.50 39.13 37.24
N ILE A 428 -11.92 38.00 36.66
CA ILE A 428 -13.14 37.28 37.02
C ILE A 428 -12.82 36.26 38.12
N SER A 429 -11.77 35.46 37.92
CA SER A 429 -11.36 34.46 38.88
C SER A 429 -9.85 34.30 38.91
N GLU A 430 -9.30 34.21 40.12
CA GLU A 430 -7.91 33.81 40.35
C GLU A 430 -7.89 32.35 40.75
N LYS A 431 -7.28 31.50 39.92
CA LYS A 431 -7.10 30.08 40.19
C LYS A 431 -5.61 29.74 40.30
N THR A 432 -5.35 28.55 40.81
CA THR A 432 -3.99 28.00 40.97
C THR A 432 -3.26 27.92 39.62
N TYR A 433 -3.92 27.40 38.59
CA TYR A 433 -3.31 27.09 37.30
C TYR A 433 -3.49 28.19 36.24
N PHE A 434 -4.46 29.08 36.42
CA PHE A 434 -4.74 30.18 35.50
C PHE A 434 -5.50 31.32 36.17
N ASN A 435 -5.53 32.49 35.53
CA ASN A 435 -6.47 33.56 35.84
C ASN A 435 -7.45 33.75 34.68
N GLU A 436 -8.72 33.96 35.02
CA GLU A 436 -9.76 34.29 34.05
C GLU A 436 -10.10 35.78 34.14
N HIS A 437 -10.15 36.45 33.00
CA HIS A 437 -10.44 37.86 32.84
C HIS A 437 -11.64 38.07 31.92
N LYS A 438 -12.36 39.17 32.14
CA LYS A 438 -13.49 39.57 31.30
C LYS A 438 -13.00 39.98 29.91
N TYR A 439 -13.62 39.44 28.86
CA TYR A 439 -13.39 39.89 27.49
C TYR A 439 -13.82 41.35 27.32
N ARG A 440 -12.99 42.18 26.69
CA ARG A 440 -13.28 43.61 26.43
C ARG A 440 -13.39 43.98 24.96
N GLY A 441 -13.38 43.00 24.05
CA GLY A 441 -13.35 43.27 22.62
C GLY A 441 -11.94 43.52 22.11
N SER A 442 -11.86 43.81 20.82
CA SER A 442 -10.62 44.06 20.08
C SER A 442 -10.29 45.56 20.02
N ALA A 443 -8.99 45.87 20.07
CA ALA A 443 -8.43 47.19 19.78
C ALA A 443 -8.57 47.57 18.30
N GLY A 444 -8.66 46.57 17.41
CA GLY A 444 -8.81 46.76 15.97
C GLY A 444 -7.61 47.41 15.27
N THR A 445 -6.44 47.47 15.91
CA THR A 445 -5.25 48.16 15.39
C THR A 445 -4.38 47.27 14.49
N ILE A 446 -4.55 45.95 14.57
CA ILE A 446 -3.81 44.97 13.77
C ILE A 446 -4.82 44.15 12.96
N PRO A 447 -4.87 44.30 11.62
CA PRO A 447 -5.66 43.44 10.74
C PRO A 447 -5.21 41.97 10.83
N ASP A 448 -6.13 41.03 10.54
CA ASP A 448 -5.83 39.60 10.48
C ASP A 448 -5.04 39.06 11.68
N PHE A 449 -5.43 39.48 12.88
CA PHE A 449 -4.58 39.36 14.06
C PHE A 449 -4.20 37.91 14.43
N GLY A 450 -5.01 36.93 14.04
CA GLY A 450 -4.84 35.54 14.43
C GLY A 450 -5.09 35.34 15.93
N TYR A 451 -6.19 34.66 16.27
CA TYR A 451 -6.58 34.39 17.65
C TYR A 451 -6.08 33.00 18.09
N ASN A 452 -6.72 32.41 19.10
CA ASN A 452 -6.21 31.20 19.75
C ASN A 452 -6.22 29.96 18.85
N GLY A 453 -7.02 29.91 17.77
CA GLY A 453 -7.17 28.74 16.92
C GLY A 453 -6.11 28.57 15.82
N THR A 454 -5.14 29.48 15.71
CA THR A 454 -3.99 29.30 14.79
C THR A 454 -2.97 28.33 15.42
N LEU A 455 -2.23 27.58 14.60
CA LEU A 455 -1.23 26.61 15.10
C LEU A 455 -0.19 27.27 16.01
N ALA A 456 0.32 28.44 15.60
CA ALA A 456 1.33 29.19 16.35
C ALA A 456 0.85 29.68 17.72
N ASN A 457 -0.45 30.01 17.82
CA ASN A 457 -1.04 30.54 19.05
C ASN A 457 -1.59 29.44 19.96
N TYR A 458 -2.05 28.33 19.38
CA TYR A 458 -2.56 27.20 20.13
C TYR A 458 -1.44 26.40 20.77
N VAL A 459 -0.43 25.97 20.00
CA VAL A 459 0.73 25.24 20.53
C VAL A 459 1.93 26.17 20.58
N TRP A 460 2.49 26.34 21.76
CA TRP A 460 3.57 27.30 22.01
C TRP A 460 4.93 26.68 21.70
N GLU A 461 5.95 27.53 21.72
CA GLU A 461 7.32 27.21 21.29
C GLU A 461 7.95 26.03 22.06
N ASN A 462 7.51 25.73 23.28
CA ASN A 462 7.97 24.60 24.10
C ASN A 462 7.06 23.35 24.01
N GLY A 463 6.01 23.35 23.19
CA GLY A 463 5.01 22.28 23.09
C GLY A 463 3.84 22.39 24.09
N GLN A 464 3.92 23.26 25.11
CA GLN A 464 2.75 23.60 25.93
C GLN A 464 1.66 24.19 25.02
N ASN A 465 0.41 23.79 25.20
CA ASN A 465 -0.69 24.39 24.45
C ASN A 465 -1.52 25.36 25.31
N GLN A 466 -2.28 26.22 24.63
CA GLN A 466 -3.06 27.30 25.21
C GLN A 466 -4.00 26.82 26.32
N GLU A 467 -4.45 25.57 26.26
CA GLU A 467 -5.38 24.99 27.23
C GLU A 467 -4.73 24.06 28.26
N SER A 468 -3.39 23.90 28.27
CA SER A 468 -2.70 23.04 29.23
C SER A 468 -2.99 23.41 30.70
N SER A 469 -3.33 24.67 30.98
CA SER A 469 -3.71 25.16 32.31
C SER A 469 -5.18 24.91 32.69
N ARG A 470 -6.02 24.44 31.77
CA ARG A 470 -7.46 24.22 31.97
C ARG A 470 -7.72 22.81 32.48
N ASP A 471 -7.67 21.85 31.58
CA ASP A 471 -7.67 20.41 31.85
C ASP A 471 -7.13 19.62 30.66
N GLN A 472 -6.71 18.39 30.94
CA GLN A 472 -5.99 17.58 29.95
C GLN A 472 -6.89 17.10 28.81
N GLN A 473 -8.19 16.95 29.05
CA GLN A 473 -9.12 16.54 28.01
C GLN A 473 -9.25 17.65 26.95
N HIS A 474 -9.46 18.91 27.35
CA HIS A 474 -9.52 20.01 26.39
C HIS A 474 -8.19 20.27 25.67
N ALA A 475 -7.07 20.10 26.34
CA ALA A 475 -5.75 20.20 25.71
C ALA A 475 -5.58 19.19 24.56
N PHE A 476 -6.00 17.93 24.75
CA PHE A 476 -5.98 16.92 23.68
C PHE A 476 -7.07 17.15 22.62
N PHE A 477 -8.19 17.78 22.96
CA PHE A 477 -9.20 18.15 21.97
C PHE A 477 -8.62 19.03 20.86
N GLY A 478 -7.90 20.10 21.25
CA GLY A 478 -7.33 21.00 20.26
C GLY A 478 -6.23 20.34 19.47
N LEU A 479 -5.36 19.51 20.08
CA LEU A 479 -4.36 18.74 19.34
C LEU A 479 -5.01 17.82 18.29
N ALA A 480 -6.08 17.10 18.63
CA ALA A 480 -6.80 16.26 17.68
C ALA A 480 -7.51 17.07 16.59
N THR A 481 -7.98 18.28 16.91
CA THR A 481 -8.59 19.18 15.90
C THR A 481 -7.54 19.70 14.93
N ALA A 482 -6.36 20.07 15.43
CA ALA A 482 -5.20 20.47 14.62
C ALA A 482 -4.72 19.32 13.72
N ALA A 483 -4.63 18.09 14.25
CA ALA A 483 -4.34 16.88 13.48
C ALA A 483 -5.38 16.65 12.37
N GLY A 484 -6.66 16.86 12.66
CA GLY A 484 -7.72 16.77 11.65
C GLY A 484 -7.57 17.81 10.53
N ILE A 485 -7.21 19.06 10.85
CA ILE A 485 -6.92 20.11 9.85
C ILE A 485 -5.70 19.71 9.02
N ALA A 486 -4.62 19.28 9.67
CA ALA A 486 -3.38 18.90 9.01
C ALA A 486 -3.56 17.69 8.08
N GLU A 487 -4.40 16.71 8.45
CA GLU A 487 -4.67 15.55 7.60
C GLU A 487 -5.54 15.88 6.39
N VAL A 488 -6.57 16.72 6.53
CA VAL A 488 -7.34 17.20 5.38
C VAL A 488 -6.41 17.96 4.42
N ALA A 489 -5.52 18.81 4.95
CA ALA A 489 -4.53 19.52 4.13
C ALA A 489 -3.55 18.58 3.44
N TRP A 490 -3.05 17.57 4.16
CA TRP A 490 -2.16 16.52 3.63
C TRP A 490 -2.79 15.79 2.45
N ASN A 491 -4.07 15.42 2.58
CA ASN A 491 -4.83 14.75 1.53
C ASN A 491 -4.99 15.60 0.24
N GLN A 492 -4.78 16.91 0.35
CA GLN A 492 -4.85 17.87 -0.76
C GLN A 492 -3.46 18.37 -1.21
N GLY A 493 -2.36 17.74 -0.77
CA GLY A 493 -1.00 18.11 -1.20
C GLY A 493 -0.27 19.11 -0.30
N TYR A 494 -0.82 19.50 0.85
CA TYR A 494 -0.23 20.53 1.72
C TYR A 494 0.31 19.94 3.03
N ASP A 495 1.60 20.13 3.29
CA ASP A 495 2.23 19.74 4.56
C ASP A 495 2.06 20.78 5.65
N VAL A 496 0.99 20.60 6.42
CA VAL A 496 0.70 21.39 7.63
C VAL A 496 1.22 20.70 8.89
N TRP A 497 1.44 19.39 8.85
CA TRP A 497 1.86 18.60 10.00
C TRP A 497 3.24 19.05 10.51
N ASN A 498 4.15 19.37 9.60
CA ASN A 498 5.52 19.77 9.92
C ASN A 498 5.73 21.29 10.04
N SER A 499 4.64 22.07 9.97
CA SER A 499 4.68 23.52 10.09
C SER A 499 5.29 23.98 11.44
N LEU A 500 5.99 25.12 11.39
CA LEU A 500 6.57 25.80 12.56
C LEU A 500 7.53 24.93 13.37
N ASP A 501 8.40 24.19 12.66
CA ASP A 501 9.39 23.27 13.24
C ASP A 501 8.69 22.16 14.05
N ASN A 502 7.88 21.36 13.34
CA ASN A 502 7.08 20.26 13.87
C ASN A 502 6.25 20.66 15.10
N ARG A 503 5.61 21.83 15.05
CA ARG A 503 4.94 22.41 16.22
C ARG A 503 3.85 21.50 16.78
N LEU A 504 3.11 20.83 15.90
CA LEU A 504 2.06 19.91 16.32
C LEU A 504 2.63 18.68 17.04
N LEU A 505 3.75 18.12 16.56
CA LEU A 505 4.47 17.03 17.23
C LEU A 505 4.93 17.44 18.63
N LYS A 506 5.55 18.62 18.77
CA LYS A 506 5.95 19.17 20.09
C LYS A 506 4.77 19.25 21.05
N GLY A 507 3.60 19.64 20.55
CA GLY A 507 2.34 19.65 21.31
C GLY A 507 1.95 18.26 21.81
N TYR A 508 1.96 17.27 20.92
CA TYR A 508 1.67 15.89 21.27
C TYR A 508 2.70 15.30 22.23
N GLU A 509 4.00 15.52 22.02
CA GLU A 509 5.06 15.04 22.90
C GLU A 509 4.95 15.61 24.31
N PHE A 510 4.77 16.94 24.43
CA PHE A 510 4.65 17.61 25.73
C PHE A 510 3.45 17.05 26.51
N MET A 511 2.28 17.03 25.89
CA MET A 511 1.05 16.61 26.55
C MET A 511 1.04 15.11 26.83
N SER A 512 1.55 14.29 25.92
CA SER A 512 1.65 12.83 26.13
C SER A 512 2.65 12.51 27.21
N LYS A 513 3.82 13.18 27.28
CA LYS A 513 4.77 12.98 28.37
C LYS A 513 4.17 13.30 29.74
N TYR A 514 3.49 14.44 29.85
CA TYR A 514 2.84 14.86 31.10
C TYR A 514 1.79 13.86 31.59
N ASN A 515 0.97 13.31 30.68
CA ASN A 515 -0.12 12.40 31.03
C ASN A 515 0.33 10.95 31.19
N THR A 516 1.16 10.44 30.29
CA THR A 516 1.59 9.04 30.24
C THR A 516 2.52 8.70 31.39
N SER A 517 3.52 9.53 31.68
CA SER A 517 4.46 9.28 32.79
C SER A 517 3.79 9.30 34.18
N TYR A 518 2.58 9.86 34.28
CA TYR A 518 1.82 9.86 35.53
C TYR A 518 1.20 8.50 35.86
N VAL A 519 0.86 7.70 34.84
CA VAL A 519 0.17 6.40 34.98
C VAL A 519 1.03 5.21 34.57
N ALA A 520 2.18 5.44 33.93
CA ALA A 520 3.12 4.42 33.49
C ALA A 520 4.56 4.85 33.79
N SER A 521 5.41 3.88 34.16
CA SER A 521 6.83 4.07 34.46
C SER A 521 7.69 3.51 33.33
N PHE A 522 8.71 4.25 32.90
CA PHE A 522 9.64 3.84 31.85
C PHE A 522 11.09 3.87 32.37
N PRO A 523 12.03 3.08 31.81
CA PRO A 523 13.42 3.08 32.27
C PRO A 523 14.09 4.46 32.24
N ASP A 524 13.80 5.27 31.22
CA ASP A 524 14.26 6.64 31.01
C ASP A 524 13.42 7.70 31.74
N GLN A 525 12.27 7.32 32.31
CA GLN A 525 11.38 8.19 33.07
C GLN A 525 10.66 7.39 34.17
N PRO A 526 11.35 7.04 35.27
CA PRO A 526 10.83 6.16 36.31
C PRO A 526 9.82 6.83 37.26
N THR A 527 9.74 8.16 37.24
CA THR A 527 8.78 8.96 38.02
C THR A 527 7.95 9.85 37.10
N PRO A 528 6.74 10.27 37.50
CA PRO A 528 5.96 11.24 36.74
C PRO A 528 6.79 12.48 36.37
N TRP A 529 6.73 12.86 35.10
CA TRP A 529 7.43 14.03 34.60
C TRP A 529 6.68 15.31 34.95
N GLU A 530 7.37 16.28 35.52
CA GLU A 530 6.85 17.64 35.72
C GLU A 530 7.63 18.61 34.81
N PRO A 531 6.94 19.46 34.03
CA PRO A 531 7.60 20.44 33.18
C PRO A 531 8.30 21.53 34.00
N ASP A 532 9.56 21.79 33.70
CA ASP A 532 10.41 22.82 34.32
C ASP A 532 10.44 24.14 33.53
N ASN A 533 10.01 24.11 32.27
CA ASN A 533 10.03 25.23 31.32
C ASN A 533 8.63 25.78 30.98
N ILE A 534 7.77 25.94 31.98
CA ILE A 534 6.40 26.46 31.78
C ILE A 534 6.41 27.91 31.31
N ILE A 535 5.66 28.16 30.23
CA ILE A 535 5.39 29.50 29.73
C ILE A 535 4.15 30.05 30.45
N GLN A 536 4.29 31.27 30.99
CA GLN A 536 3.18 32.03 31.57
C GLN A 536 2.88 33.25 30.71
N ARG A 537 1.69 33.29 30.12
CA ARG A 537 1.26 34.42 29.29
C ARG A 537 -0.25 34.50 29.18
N PHE A 538 -0.72 35.66 28.73
CA PHE A 538 -2.07 35.81 28.22
C PHE A 538 -2.23 35.05 26.90
N ASP A 539 -3.38 34.43 26.72
CA ASP A 539 -3.86 33.97 25.43
C ASP A 539 -4.18 35.17 24.51
N ARG A 540 -4.43 34.91 23.22
CA ARG A 540 -4.65 35.98 22.23
C ARG A 540 -5.95 36.75 22.47
N THR A 541 -6.88 36.20 23.23
CA THR A 541 -8.15 36.86 23.60
C THR A 541 -7.99 37.82 24.78
N GLY A 542 -6.87 37.76 25.51
CA GLY A 542 -6.65 38.52 26.74
C GLY A 542 -7.52 38.08 27.91
N ARG A 543 -8.31 37.01 27.76
CA ARG A 543 -9.20 36.48 28.81
C ARG A 543 -8.51 35.49 29.71
N TRP A 544 -7.45 34.84 29.25
CA TRP A 544 -6.88 33.72 29.98
C TRP A 544 -5.39 33.92 30.17
N PHE A 545 -4.96 33.99 31.42
CA PHE A 545 -3.54 33.99 31.77
C PHE A 545 -3.15 32.63 32.33
N SER A 546 -2.36 31.87 31.57
CA SER A 546 -1.87 30.54 31.98
C SER A 546 -0.73 30.68 32.99
N LYS A 547 -0.80 29.98 34.12
CA LYS A 547 0.24 29.98 35.17
C LYS A 547 1.04 28.67 35.19
N GLN A 548 0.35 27.53 35.12
CA GLN A 548 0.92 26.17 35.23
C GLN A 548 0.05 25.15 34.51
N VAL A 549 0.58 23.97 34.19
CA VAL A 549 -0.23 22.87 33.63
C VAL A 549 -1.15 22.31 34.73
N SER A 550 -2.45 22.17 34.44
CA SER A 550 -3.44 21.72 35.41
C SER A 550 -3.55 20.19 35.42
N PRO A 551 -3.46 19.50 36.58
CA PRO A 551 -3.73 18.08 36.68
C PRO A 551 -5.23 17.77 36.83
N TYR A 552 -6.09 18.78 37.02
CA TYR A 552 -7.51 18.61 37.35
C TYR A 552 -8.43 19.02 36.21
N PHE A 553 -9.71 18.65 36.30
CA PHE A 553 -10.76 19.23 35.47
C PHE A 553 -11.02 20.68 35.86
N GLU A 554 -11.29 21.56 34.90
CA GLU A 554 -11.42 23.01 35.15
C GLU A 554 -12.41 23.39 36.27
N ALA A 555 -13.53 22.65 36.34
CA ALA A 555 -14.67 22.97 37.19
C ALA A 555 -14.59 22.36 38.61
N ASN A 556 -13.61 21.50 38.90
CA ASN A 556 -13.50 20.79 40.17
C ASN A 556 -12.07 20.30 40.45
N THR A 557 -11.89 19.46 41.46
CA THR A 557 -10.59 18.90 41.85
C THR A 557 -10.40 17.44 41.42
N ASN A 558 -11.25 16.92 40.51
CA ASN A 558 -11.09 15.57 39.98
C ASN A 558 -9.90 15.57 39.00
N LEU A 559 -9.06 14.54 39.07
CA LEU A 559 -7.90 14.41 38.19
C LEU A 559 -8.33 14.25 36.72
N SER A 560 -7.80 15.12 35.86
CA SER A 560 -7.85 14.98 34.40
C SER A 560 -6.57 14.38 33.83
N ARG A 561 -5.45 14.52 34.55
CA ARG A 561 -4.13 13.97 34.19
C ARG A 561 -4.12 12.44 34.18
N GLY A 562 -3.59 11.88 33.10
CA GLY A 562 -3.51 10.42 32.91
C GLY A 562 -4.87 9.76 32.70
N SER A 563 -5.91 10.54 32.41
CA SER A 563 -7.25 10.01 32.14
C SER A 563 -7.35 9.54 30.69
N PHE A 564 -6.85 8.33 30.43
CA PHE A 564 -6.93 7.65 29.13
C PHE A 564 -8.29 6.94 28.91
N ALA A 565 -9.08 6.77 29.98
CA ALA A 565 -10.36 6.06 29.93
C ALA A 565 -11.42 6.82 29.13
N GLY A 566 -11.63 6.39 27.88
CA GLY A 566 -12.85 6.55 27.09
C GLY A 566 -13.25 7.95 26.64
N SER A 567 -12.50 9.01 26.96
CA SER A 567 -12.99 10.38 26.75
C SER A 567 -12.53 11.01 25.44
N ARG A 568 -11.29 10.80 24.97
CA ARG A 568 -10.74 11.42 23.74
C ARG A 568 -9.65 10.57 23.05
N PRO A 569 -10.01 9.77 22.03
CA PRO A 569 -9.04 9.06 21.18
C PRO A 569 -8.30 9.93 20.16
N VAL A 570 -7.06 10.28 20.48
CA VAL A 570 -6.30 11.32 19.77
C VAL A 570 -4.94 10.87 19.29
N TYR A 571 -4.53 9.64 19.60
CA TYR A 571 -3.15 9.22 19.48
C TYR A 571 -2.88 8.47 18.18
N GLU A 572 -3.80 7.62 17.73
CA GLU A 572 -3.57 6.75 16.56
C GLU A 572 -3.24 7.55 15.29
N GLN A 573 -3.92 8.68 15.05
CA GLN A 573 -3.66 9.55 13.90
C GLN A 573 -2.26 10.16 13.95
N ALA A 574 -1.86 10.71 15.09
CA ALA A 574 -0.55 11.33 15.27
C ALA A 574 0.58 10.30 15.15
N VAL A 575 0.42 9.11 15.74
CA VAL A 575 1.41 8.02 15.61
C VAL A 575 1.49 7.54 14.16
N ALA A 576 0.36 7.35 13.48
CA ALA A 576 0.37 6.96 12.07
C ALA A 576 1.12 7.97 11.19
N HIS A 577 0.96 9.27 11.47
CA HIS A 577 1.68 10.32 10.76
C HIS A 577 3.18 10.33 11.11
N PHE A 578 3.55 10.64 12.36
CA PHE A 578 4.95 10.91 12.68
C PHE A 578 5.85 9.66 12.64
N LYS A 579 5.34 8.51 13.08
CA LYS A 579 6.13 7.27 13.08
C LYS A 579 6.13 6.58 11.73
N VAL A 580 4.96 6.37 11.11
CA VAL A 580 4.89 5.54 9.89
C VAL A 580 5.12 6.36 8.62
N ARG A 581 4.49 7.53 8.52
CA ARG A 581 4.58 8.39 7.33
C ARG A 581 5.90 9.17 7.29
N MET A 582 6.28 9.79 8.40
CA MET A 582 7.49 10.64 8.46
C MET A 582 8.74 9.91 8.95
N GLY A 583 8.65 8.72 9.54
CA GLY A 583 9.84 7.98 10.01
C GLY A 583 10.65 8.71 11.09
N VAL A 584 9.99 9.50 11.94
CA VAL A 584 10.61 10.23 13.06
C VAL A 584 10.20 9.64 14.41
N GLU A 585 10.17 8.31 14.53
CA GLU A 585 9.72 7.62 15.74
C GLU A 585 10.47 8.02 17.02
N ASP A 586 11.76 8.34 16.91
CA ASP A 586 12.57 8.79 18.03
C ASP A 586 12.10 10.15 18.57
N GLU A 587 11.61 11.04 17.70
CA GLU A 587 11.01 12.33 18.07
C GLU A 587 9.57 12.20 18.59
N ALA A 588 8.85 11.15 18.18
CA ALA A 588 7.45 10.89 18.54
C ALA A 588 7.29 9.87 19.69
N LEU A 589 8.33 9.69 20.49
CA LEU A 589 8.41 8.68 21.54
C LEU A 589 7.25 8.73 22.54
N TRP A 590 6.94 9.92 23.09
CA TRP A 590 5.89 10.03 24.10
C TRP A 590 4.49 9.91 23.52
N THR A 591 4.31 10.34 22.27
CA THR A 591 3.08 10.17 21.51
C THR A 591 2.77 8.69 21.30
N GLU A 592 3.77 7.89 20.89
CA GLU A 592 3.65 6.43 20.80
C GLU A 592 3.39 5.79 22.17
N ARG A 593 4.16 6.14 23.20
CA ARG A 593 3.94 5.63 24.56
C ARG A 593 2.53 5.96 25.08
N GLY A 594 2.02 7.15 24.76
CA GLY A 594 0.67 7.57 25.10
C GLY A 594 -0.39 6.69 24.42
N ARG A 595 -0.23 6.41 23.13
CA ARG A 595 -1.07 5.48 22.35
C ARG A 595 -1.06 4.08 22.96
N ASP A 596 0.12 3.52 23.23
CA ASP A 596 0.26 2.17 23.77
C ASP A 596 -0.29 2.06 25.19
N THR A 597 -0.06 3.07 26.03
CA THR A 597 -0.61 3.15 27.38
C THR A 597 -2.12 3.27 27.36
N ALA A 598 -2.68 4.06 26.43
CA ALA A 598 -4.14 4.15 26.24
C ALA A 598 -4.74 2.78 25.89
N ILE A 599 -4.11 2.04 24.98
CA ILE A 599 -4.53 0.68 24.60
C ILE A 599 -4.46 -0.27 25.80
N ALA A 600 -3.35 -0.25 26.54
CA ALA A 600 -3.18 -1.11 27.71
C ALA A 600 -4.23 -0.84 28.81
N LEU A 601 -4.62 0.44 29.00
CA LEU A 601 -5.56 0.84 30.04
C LEU A 601 -7.02 0.72 29.64
N SER A 602 -7.35 0.86 28.35
CA SER A 602 -8.74 1.09 27.91
C SER A 602 -9.12 0.39 26.59
N GLY A 603 -8.22 -0.41 26.02
CA GLY A 603 -8.40 -1.02 24.71
C GLY A 603 -8.22 -0.02 23.57
N TYR A 604 -8.50 -0.46 22.34
CA TYR A 604 -8.39 0.40 21.17
C TYR A 604 -9.33 1.61 21.26
N GLU A 605 -8.92 2.68 20.59
CA GLU A 605 -9.67 3.93 20.48
C GLU A 605 -11.11 3.69 20.00
N LYS A 606 -12.11 4.26 20.70
CA LYS A 606 -13.56 4.14 20.40
C LYS A 606 -14.15 5.46 19.89
N ALA A 607 -15.46 5.58 19.81
CA ALA A 607 -16.12 6.85 19.48
C ALA A 607 -15.88 8.00 20.50
N GLY A 608 -15.47 7.67 21.73
CA GLY A 608 -15.29 8.62 22.84
C GLY A 608 -16.61 9.00 23.53
N ASN A 609 -16.52 9.57 24.74
CA ASN A 609 -17.68 10.05 25.52
C ASN A 609 -18.37 11.27 24.90
N ASN A 610 -17.62 12.09 24.16
CA ASN A 610 -18.14 13.21 23.39
C ASN A 610 -17.95 12.90 21.91
N THR A 611 -18.98 12.34 21.29
CA THR A 611 -18.89 11.67 19.99
C THR A 611 -18.63 12.63 18.83
N LEU A 612 -18.64 13.96 19.02
CA LEU A 612 -18.42 14.95 17.96
C LEU A 612 -17.06 15.63 18.00
N ASP A 613 -16.27 15.47 19.06
CA ASP A 613 -15.01 16.20 19.21
C ASP A 613 -13.91 15.66 18.27
N GLN A 614 -14.11 14.46 17.74
CA GLN A 614 -13.05 13.67 17.11
C GLN A 614 -13.62 12.52 16.25
N PRO A 615 -12.82 11.97 15.31
CA PRO A 615 -13.25 10.87 14.44
C PRO A 615 -13.62 9.61 15.23
N GLY A 616 -12.77 9.23 16.19
CA GLY A 616 -12.88 7.97 16.92
C GLY A 616 -12.42 6.77 16.10
N TRP A 617 -12.40 5.60 16.75
CA TRP A 617 -12.06 4.32 16.11
C TRP A 617 -10.66 4.30 15.49
N GLY A 618 -9.68 4.99 16.09
CA GLY A 618 -8.38 5.27 15.48
C GLY A 618 -7.58 4.04 15.02
N ALA A 619 -7.71 2.91 15.72
CA ALA A 619 -7.07 1.66 15.32
C ALA A 619 -7.65 1.08 14.02
N LEU A 620 -8.93 1.38 13.71
CA LEU A 620 -9.55 1.09 12.43
C LEU A 620 -9.21 2.18 11.40
N THR A 621 -9.37 3.46 11.75
CA THR A 621 -9.41 4.56 10.78
C THR A 621 -8.02 5.10 10.41
N PHE A 622 -7.07 5.11 11.33
CA PHE A 622 -5.76 5.76 11.13
C PHE A 622 -4.58 4.81 11.18
N ARG A 623 -4.68 3.65 11.82
CA ARG A 623 -3.57 2.68 11.87
C ARG A 623 -3.10 2.34 10.45
N ARG A 624 -1.77 2.38 10.24
CA ARG A 624 -1.08 2.02 9.00
C ARG A 624 -0.18 0.80 9.21
N PRO A 625 -0.06 -0.11 8.23
CA PRO A 625 1.00 -1.12 8.18
C PRO A 625 2.39 -0.48 8.30
N ALA A 626 3.35 -1.23 8.84
CA ALA A 626 4.73 -0.79 8.86
C ALA A 626 5.22 -0.47 7.43
N LEU A 627 6.07 0.55 7.31
CA LEU A 627 6.65 1.03 6.04
C LEU A 627 5.64 1.63 5.05
N MET A 628 4.34 1.68 5.36
CA MET A 628 3.32 2.24 4.46
C MET A 628 3.29 3.78 4.57
N ALA A 629 4.40 4.42 4.22
CA ALA A 629 4.56 5.87 4.37
C ALA A 629 3.66 6.64 3.40
N GLY A 630 3.73 6.32 2.11
CA GLY A 630 2.87 6.90 1.08
C GLY A 630 1.52 6.23 0.94
N ASP A 631 0.72 6.78 0.02
CA ASP A 631 -0.61 6.28 -0.30
C ASP A 631 -0.66 5.79 -1.76
N PRO A 632 -1.21 4.59 -2.04
CA PRO A 632 -1.19 4.03 -3.38
C PRO A 632 -2.10 4.81 -4.34
N ILE A 633 -1.63 4.96 -5.58
CA ILE A 633 -2.34 5.63 -6.66
C ILE A 633 -2.48 4.71 -7.88
N SER A 634 -3.50 4.98 -8.70
CA SER A 634 -3.64 4.38 -10.04
C SER A 634 -3.29 5.37 -11.16
N GLY A 635 -2.77 6.53 -10.80
CA GLY A 635 -2.30 7.59 -11.68
C GLY A 635 -2.81 8.96 -11.30
N PHE A 636 -2.86 9.87 -12.28
CA PHE A 636 -3.26 11.26 -12.08
C PHE A 636 -4.41 11.65 -13.02
N GLU A 637 -5.34 12.46 -12.54
CA GLU A 637 -6.40 13.10 -13.31
C GLU A 637 -6.35 14.60 -13.07
N ASN A 638 -6.15 15.39 -14.13
CA ASN A 638 -5.98 16.85 -14.04
C ASN A 638 -4.93 17.26 -12.98
N GLY A 639 -3.77 16.59 -12.99
CA GLY A 639 -2.67 16.82 -12.04
C GLY A 639 -2.90 16.31 -10.61
N LEU A 640 -4.10 15.81 -10.29
CA LEU A 640 -4.44 15.28 -8.97
C LEU A 640 -4.26 13.76 -8.90
N PRO A 641 -3.68 13.21 -7.82
CA PRO A 641 -3.52 11.77 -7.65
C PRO A 641 -4.87 11.05 -7.48
N ILE A 642 -5.04 9.94 -8.22
CA ILE A 642 -6.17 9.03 -8.09
C ILE A 642 -5.79 7.95 -7.08
N TYR A 643 -6.12 8.17 -5.80
CA TYR A 643 -5.82 7.23 -4.74
C TYR A 643 -6.63 5.94 -4.85
N SER A 644 -5.95 4.80 -4.95
CA SER A 644 -6.57 3.47 -4.93
C SER A 644 -5.54 2.40 -4.61
N MET A 645 -5.92 1.46 -3.75
CA MET A 645 -5.10 0.32 -3.35
C MET A 645 -4.87 -0.66 -4.51
N ASN A 646 -3.65 -1.18 -4.62
CA ASN A 646 -3.31 -2.23 -5.58
C ASN A 646 -3.79 -3.60 -5.09
N ALA A 647 -5.07 -3.92 -5.31
CA ALA A 647 -5.64 -5.23 -4.99
C ALA A 647 -5.11 -6.31 -5.96
N LEU A 648 -4.37 -7.29 -5.42
CA LEU A 648 -3.78 -8.38 -6.17
C LEU A 648 -4.78 -9.53 -6.41
N PRO A 649 -4.63 -10.33 -7.48
CA PRO A 649 -3.63 -10.23 -8.55
C PRO A 649 -3.90 -9.05 -9.49
N ARG A 650 -2.83 -8.36 -9.93
CA ARG A 650 -2.95 -7.18 -10.81
C ARG A 650 -1.68 -6.90 -11.61
N ASN A 651 -1.85 -6.13 -12.67
CA ASN A 651 -0.81 -5.31 -13.26
C ASN A 651 -0.73 -3.97 -12.52
N ILE A 652 0.47 -3.55 -12.17
CA ILE A 652 0.81 -2.28 -11.52
C ILE A 652 1.79 -1.58 -12.46
N GLU A 653 1.41 -0.40 -12.96
CA GLU A 653 2.33 0.44 -13.74
C GLU A 653 3.45 0.93 -12.81
N ALA A 654 4.70 0.88 -13.25
CA ALA A 654 5.85 1.09 -12.39
C ALA A 654 5.95 2.55 -11.92
N GLU A 655 5.55 3.50 -12.75
CA GLU A 655 5.47 4.93 -12.44
C GLU A 655 4.35 5.28 -11.44
N ASN A 656 3.43 4.34 -11.15
CA ASN A 656 2.35 4.49 -10.17
C ASN A 656 2.73 3.96 -8.78
N TYR A 657 3.95 4.26 -8.37
CA TYR A 657 4.40 4.01 -6.99
C TYR A 657 3.69 4.94 -6.00
N ASP A 658 3.77 4.57 -4.72
CA ASP A 658 3.03 5.24 -3.64
C ASP A 658 3.29 6.75 -3.65
N HIS A 659 2.21 7.53 -3.67
CA HIS A 659 2.28 8.97 -3.69
C HIS A 659 2.54 9.53 -2.29
N PHE A 660 3.38 10.56 -2.26
CA PHE A 660 3.69 11.33 -1.09
C PHE A 660 3.42 12.80 -1.43
N PRO A 661 2.58 13.53 -0.66
CA PRO A 661 2.26 14.94 -0.90
C PRO A 661 3.44 15.91 -0.97
N ILE A 662 4.54 15.57 -0.31
CA ILE A 662 5.82 16.29 -0.39
C ILE A 662 6.85 15.38 -1.08
N ASP A 663 8.12 15.73 -1.00
CA ASP A 663 9.17 14.82 -1.49
C ASP A 663 9.13 13.47 -0.75
N GLY A 664 9.04 12.39 -1.53
CA GLY A 664 8.95 11.01 -1.06
C GLY A 664 10.30 10.33 -0.83
N GLU A 665 11.42 11.02 -1.06
CA GLU A 665 12.77 10.51 -0.86
C GLU A 665 12.97 9.97 0.58
N GLY A 666 13.50 8.76 0.70
CA GLY A 666 13.66 8.03 1.97
C GLY A 666 12.36 7.41 2.53
N HIS A 667 11.20 7.73 1.94
CA HIS A 667 9.88 7.27 2.42
C HIS A 667 9.19 6.32 1.41
N THR A 668 8.85 6.84 0.23
CA THR A 668 8.18 6.09 -0.83
C THR A 668 9.14 5.65 -1.94
N TYR A 669 10.28 6.32 -2.06
CA TYR A 669 11.37 5.94 -2.96
C TYR A 669 12.74 6.35 -2.38
N HIS A 670 13.82 5.87 -2.98
CA HIS A 670 15.19 6.38 -2.82
C HIS A 670 15.84 6.45 -4.19
N ASP A 671 16.16 7.67 -4.61
CA ASP A 671 16.86 7.99 -5.86
C ASP A 671 18.27 8.51 -5.56
N LEU A 672 19.27 8.08 -6.32
CA LEU A 672 20.65 8.53 -6.12
C LEU A 672 20.95 9.87 -6.81
N THR A 673 20.01 10.36 -7.60
CA THR A 673 20.09 11.62 -8.32
C THR A 673 18.96 12.56 -7.90
N THR A 674 19.16 13.86 -8.13
CA THR A 674 18.15 14.87 -7.78
C THR A 674 17.37 15.26 -9.02
N GLY A 675 16.04 15.15 -8.92
CA GLY A 675 15.11 15.52 -9.97
C GLY A 675 14.93 14.45 -11.05
N ASN A 676 13.70 14.31 -11.53
CA ASN A 676 13.34 13.40 -12.62
C ASN A 676 13.99 13.82 -13.94
N SER A 677 15.07 13.14 -14.34
CA SER A 677 15.82 13.40 -15.57
C SER A 677 15.01 13.11 -16.85
N GLY A 678 14.03 12.21 -16.76
CA GLY A 678 13.07 11.95 -17.84
C GLY A 678 12.02 13.05 -18.00
N GLY A 679 11.75 13.82 -16.94
CA GLY A 679 10.90 15.00 -16.93
C GLY A 679 9.43 14.71 -17.28
N LYS A 680 8.94 13.51 -16.98
CA LYS A 680 7.56 13.08 -17.28
C LYS A 680 6.81 12.63 -16.04
N TYR A 681 5.48 12.75 -16.12
CA TYR A 681 4.49 12.17 -15.20
C TYR A 681 4.45 12.77 -13.78
N ARG A 682 5.61 12.88 -13.12
CA ARG A 682 5.74 13.35 -11.74
C ARG A 682 6.91 14.34 -11.63
N ASN A 683 6.85 15.16 -10.59
CA ASN A 683 7.82 16.22 -10.29
C ASN A 683 8.79 15.87 -9.14
N ASP A 684 8.74 14.64 -8.64
CA ASP A 684 9.69 14.10 -7.66
C ASP A 684 10.99 13.64 -8.35
N SER A 685 11.95 13.07 -7.60
CA SER A 685 13.28 12.74 -8.14
C SER A 685 13.32 11.45 -8.95
N VAL A 686 12.32 10.57 -8.82
CA VAL A 686 12.31 9.30 -9.56
C VAL A 686 12.33 9.58 -11.06
N ASP A 687 13.30 9.00 -11.74
CA ASP A 687 13.48 9.10 -13.17
C ASP A 687 12.34 8.40 -13.94
N ILE A 688 11.50 9.19 -14.62
CA ILE A 688 10.35 8.71 -15.40
C ILE A 688 10.41 9.28 -16.81
N GLY A 689 10.53 8.38 -17.78
CA GLY A 689 10.55 8.69 -19.20
C GLY A 689 9.32 8.15 -19.93
N SER A 690 9.30 8.33 -21.26
CA SER A 690 8.33 7.66 -22.13
C SER A 690 8.69 6.19 -22.30
N ASP A 691 7.68 5.32 -22.34
CA ASP A 691 7.83 3.92 -22.71
C ASP A 691 8.09 3.70 -24.23
N GLY A 692 8.17 4.78 -25.02
CA GLY A 692 8.27 4.72 -26.48
C GLY A 692 6.91 4.57 -27.20
N ALA A 693 5.81 4.48 -26.45
CA ALA A 693 4.43 4.57 -26.92
C ALA A 693 3.75 5.79 -26.29
N SER A 694 2.49 5.67 -25.85
CA SER A 694 1.76 6.74 -25.16
C SER A 694 1.86 6.67 -23.63
N GLY A 695 2.67 5.76 -23.08
CA GLY A 695 2.80 5.50 -21.66
C GLY A 695 4.10 6.05 -21.06
N TYR A 696 4.32 5.71 -19.80
CA TYR A 696 5.49 6.09 -19.02
C TYR A 696 6.19 4.85 -18.48
N ALA A 697 7.45 4.98 -18.14
CA ALA A 697 8.21 3.94 -17.48
C ALA A 697 9.24 4.57 -16.55
N LEU A 698 9.64 3.82 -15.51
CA LEU A 698 10.82 4.15 -14.74
C LEU A 698 12.05 3.96 -15.63
N THR A 699 12.89 4.98 -15.71
CA THR A 699 14.08 5.03 -16.55
C THR A 699 15.30 5.37 -15.71
N ASP A 700 16.51 5.27 -16.29
CA ASP A 700 17.76 5.74 -15.67
C ASP A 700 18.09 5.21 -14.26
N LEU A 701 17.38 4.15 -13.84
CA LEU A 701 17.48 3.48 -12.55
C LEU A 701 18.91 3.07 -12.18
N ALA A 702 19.40 3.48 -11.03
CA ALA A 702 20.74 3.19 -10.53
C ALA A 702 20.77 2.04 -9.51
N GLY A 703 21.87 1.28 -9.49
CA GLY A 703 22.08 0.25 -8.47
C GLY A 703 22.14 0.85 -7.07
N GLY A 704 21.26 0.40 -6.18
CA GLY A 704 21.08 0.93 -4.82
C GLY A 704 19.76 1.65 -4.58
N GLU A 705 19.04 2.02 -5.64
CA GLU A 705 17.73 2.68 -5.55
C GLU A 705 16.61 1.73 -5.14
N TRP A 706 15.51 2.29 -4.65
CA TRP A 706 14.30 1.52 -4.38
C TRP A 706 13.02 2.33 -4.51
N ILE A 707 11.91 1.65 -4.81
CA ILE A 707 10.57 2.24 -4.99
C ILE A 707 9.53 1.39 -4.24
N THR A 708 8.49 2.00 -3.66
CA THR A 708 7.46 1.29 -2.87
C THR A 708 6.06 1.38 -3.46
N TYR A 709 5.31 0.29 -3.27
CA TYR A 709 3.92 0.14 -3.68
C TYR A 709 3.13 -0.50 -2.55
N SER A 710 2.00 0.10 -2.18
CA SER A 710 1.06 -0.50 -1.25
C SER A 710 0.10 -1.42 -1.99
N VAL A 711 0.05 -2.67 -1.56
CA VAL A 711 -0.73 -3.74 -2.19
C VAL A 711 -1.70 -4.39 -1.20
N TYR A 712 -2.83 -4.88 -1.69
CA TYR A 712 -3.73 -5.75 -0.93
C TYR A 712 -3.64 -7.18 -1.47
N VAL A 713 -3.27 -8.12 -0.59
CA VAL A 713 -3.31 -9.56 -0.87
C VAL A 713 -4.64 -10.11 -0.36
N PRO A 714 -5.58 -10.54 -1.21
CA PRO A 714 -6.89 -11.02 -0.75
C PRO A 714 -6.85 -12.41 -0.13
N VAL A 715 -5.89 -13.25 -0.53
CA VAL A 715 -5.82 -14.66 -0.10
C VAL A 715 -4.37 -15.03 0.18
N THR A 716 -4.10 -15.60 1.36
CA THR A 716 -2.79 -16.18 1.66
C THR A 716 -2.48 -17.29 0.66
N GLY A 717 -1.31 -17.24 0.03
CA GLY A 717 -0.90 -18.25 -0.93
C GLY A 717 0.40 -17.89 -1.63
N THR A 718 0.72 -18.66 -2.66
CA THR A 718 1.89 -18.43 -3.48
C THR A 718 1.53 -17.58 -4.69
N TYR A 719 2.33 -16.57 -4.96
CA TYR A 719 2.18 -15.64 -6.09
C TYR A 719 3.41 -15.72 -7.02
N ARG A 720 3.20 -15.29 -8.26
CA ARG A 720 4.24 -15.08 -9.26
C ARG A 720 4.40 -13.60 -9.53
N ILE A 721 5.63 -13.16 -9.73
CA ILE A 721 5.99 -11.80 -10.08
C ILE A 721 6.64 -11.81 -11.46
N HIS A 722 6.03 -11.09 -12.39
CA HIS A 722 6.63 -10.76 -13.68
C HIS A 722 6.89 -9.26 -13.75
N VAL A 723 7.90 -8.88 -14.53
CA VAL A 723 8.16 -7.48 -14.88
C VAL A 723 8.20 -7.31 -16.39
N ARG A 724 7.65 -6.19 -16.88
CA ARG A 724 7.88 -5.70 -18.24
C ARG A 724 8.98 -4.65 -18.18
N TYR A 725 10.10 -4.94 -18.82
CA TYR A 725 11.33 -4.13 -18.75
C TYR A 725 12.02 -4.06 -20.12
N ALA A 726 12.92 -3.10 -20.30
CA ALA A 726 13.79 -2.98 -21.47
C ALA A 726 15.24 -2.81 -21.01
N ALA A 727 16.17 -3.55 -21.61
CA ALA A 727 17.59 -3.57 -21.26
C ALA A 727 18.46 -3.68 -22.51
N ALA A 728 19.32 -2.69 -22.76
CA ALA A 728 20.22 -2.68 -23.91
C ALA A 728 21.33 -3.74 -23.79
N ALA A 729 21.77 -4.06 -22.58
CA ALA A 729 22.79 -5.05 -22.26
C ALA A 729 22.39 -5.84 -21.01
N GLU A 730 23.08 -6.95 -20.74
CA GLU A 730 23.03 -7.61 -19.44
C GLU A 730 23.78 -6.76 -18.40
N GLY A 731 23.36 -6.81 -17.13
CA GLY A 731 24.06 -6.13 -16.03
C GLY A 731 23.15 -5.61 -14.93
N GLY A 732 21.89 -5.29 -15.25
CA GLY A 732 20.89 -4.88 -14.26
C GLY A 732 20.32 -6.06 -13.45
N ALA A 733 19.91 -5.78 -12.21
CA ALA A 733 19.23 -6.73 -11.34
C ALA A 733 18.04 -6.06 -10.63
N ILE A 734 17.06 -6.88 -10.24
CA ILE A 734 15.86 -6.43 -9.53
C ILE A 734 15.53 -7.36 -8.37
N ARG A 735 14.99 -6.80 -7.29
CA ARG A 735 14.59 -7.57 -6.10
C ARG A 735 13.30 -7.04 -5.49
N PHE A 736 12.46 -7.93 -4.99
CA PHE A 736 11.19 -7.60 -4.34
C PHE A 736 11.22 -7.98 -2.87
N ALA A 737 10.74 -7.08 -2.01
CA ALA A 737 10.50 -7.33 -0.60
C ALA A 737 9.07 -6.98 -0.22
N PHE A 738 8.46 -7.77 0.66
CA PHE A 738 7.13 -7.53 1.20
C PHE A 738 7.21 -7.30 2.71
N ASN A 739 6.64 -6.19 3.19
CA ASN A 739 6.73 -5.75 4.59
C ASN A 739 8.17 -5.70 5.13
N GLY A 740 9.13 -5.32 4.27
CA GLY A 740 10.55 -5.24 4.61
C GLY A 740 11.29 -6.58 4.59
N LEU A 741 10.61 -7.69 4.28
CA LEU A 741 11.23 -9.02 4.15
C LEU A 741 11.54 -9.33 2.69
N ASP A 742 12.81 -9.62 2.41
CA ASP A 742 13.25 -10.07 1.09
C ASP A 742 12.50 -11.31 0.65
N SER A 743 11.97 -11.29 -0.58
CA SER A 743 11.12 -12.35 -1.12
C SER A 743 11.71 -13.01 -2.37
N THR A 744 12.69 -12.40 -3.05
CA THR A 744 13.21 -12.92 -4.32
C THR A 744 14.74 -13.01 -4.38
N ASN A 745 15.47 -12.35 -3.47
CA ASN A 745 16.88 -11.98 -3.66
C ASN A 745 17.10 -11.13 -4.94
N ASP A 746 18.35 -10.78 -5.24
CA ASP A 746 18.70 -10.08 -6.48
C ASP A 746 18.57 -11.04 -7.68
N VAL A 747 17.71 -10.66 -8.63
CA VAL A 747 17.47 -11.41 -9.87
C VAL A 747 18.06 -10.63 -11.03
N ALA A 748 19.08 -11.18 -11.68
CA ALA A 748 19.70 -10.58 -12.86
C ALA A 748 18.73 -10.58 -14.05
N LEU A 749 18.59 -9.43 -14.69
CA LEU A 749 17.73 -9.24 -15.85
C LEU A 749 18.55 -9.42 -17.15
N PRO A 750 18.17 -10.36 -18.04
CA PRO A 750 18.82 -10.52 -19.34
C PRO A 750 18.72 -9.29 -20.24
N SER A 751 19.60 -9.18 -21.25
CA SER A 751 19.42 -8.16 -22.29
C SER A 751 18.11 -8.40 -23.03
N THR A 752 17.32 -7.34 -23.22
CA THR A 752 16.19 -7.39 -24.14
C THR A 752 16.59 -7.05 -25.57
N GLY A 753 17.80 -6.54 -25.83
CA GLY A 753 18.27 -6.18 -27.16
C GLY A 753 18.15 -4.70 -27.51
N GLY A 754 17.64 -3.87 -26.59
CA GLY A 754 17.61 -2.42 -26.73
C GLY A 754 16.88 -1.72 -25.59
N ALA A 755 17.16 -0.42 -25.40
CA ALA A 755 16.56 0.40 -24.33
C ALA A 755 15.05 0.66 -24.48
N VAL A 756 14.47 0.26 -25.61
CA VAL A 756 13.02 0.34 -25.91
C VAL A 756 12.45 -0.99 -26.44
N ASP A 757 13.24 -2.08 -26.43
CA ASP A 757 12.75 -3.43 -26.77
C ASP A 757 12.17 -4.08 -25.51
N TRP A 758 10.89 -3.81 -25.24
CA TRP A 758 10.24 -4.24 -24.01
C TRP A 758 9.90 -5.72 -24.01
N LYS A 759 10.31 -6.44 -22.96
CA LYS A 759 10.02 -7.86 -22.76
C LYS A 759 9.50 -8.13 -21.37
N THR A 760 8.69 -9.17 -21.25
CA THR A 760 8.26 -9.68 -19.95
C THR A 760 9.24 -10.73 -19.45
N TYR A 761 9.64 -10.65 -18.20
CA TYR A 761 10.47 -11.63 -17.50
C TYR A 761 9.83 -12.06 -16.19
N THR A 762 9.94 -13.34 -15.88
CA THR A 762 9.50 -13.91 -14.61
C THR A 762 10.61 -13.75 -13.59
N VAL A 763 10.38 -12.91 -12.58
CA VAL A 763 11.33 -12.69 -11.48
C VAL A 763 11.30 -13.87 -10.52
N ASP A 764 10.10 -14.28 -10.09
CA ASP A 764 9.90 -15.46 -9.26
C ASP A 764 8.46 -15.99 -9.47
N ASP A 765 8.28 -17.30 -9.48
CA ASP A 765 6.99 -17.97 -9.60
C ASP A 765 6.47 -18.52 -8.26
N ASN A 766 7.21 -18.34 -7.16
CA ASN A 766 6.92 -18.98 -5.89
C ASN A 766 7.06 -18.04 -4.68
N VAL A 767 6.50 -16.83 -4.76
CA VAL A 767 6.53 -15.83 -3.69
C VAL A 767 5.39 -16.07 -2.70
N PRO A 768 5.65 -16.48 -1.44
CA PRO A 768 4.61 -16.68 -0.44
C PRO A 768 4.13 -15.33 0.11
N LEU A 769 2.83 -15.04 -0.02
CA LEU A 769 2.21 -13.83 0.52
C LEU A 769 1.06 -14.17 1.46
N THR A 770 0.88 -13.38 2.51
CA THR A 770 -0.23 -13.49 3.47
C THR A 770 -1.37 -12.54 3.14
N ALA A 771 -2.62 -12.91 3.41
CA ALA A 771 -3.75 -12.00 3.24
C ALA A 771 -3.59 -10.71 4.08
N GLY A 772 -4.02 -9.57 3.53
CA GLY A 772 -3.95 -8.25 4.15
C GLY A 772 -3.26 -7.20 3.28
N VAL A 773 -3.27 -5.95 3.75
CA VAL A 773 -2.53 -4.85 3.10
C VAL A 773 -1.06 -4.91 3.49
N GLN A 774 -0.17 -4.79 2.51
CA GLN A 774 1.28 -4.92 2.66
C GLN A 774 2.00 -3.88 1.81
N VAL A 775 3.25 -3.59 2.17
CA VAL A 775 4.15 -2.79 1.33
C VAL A 775 5.02 -3.71 0.51
N MET A 776 4.96 -3.57 -0.82
CA MET A 776 5.87 -4.17 -1.78
C MET A 776 6.95 -3.14 -2.13
N ARG A 777 8.21 -3.40 -1.77
CA ARG A 777 9.36 -2.59 -2.16
C ARG A 777 10.14 -3.27 -3.27
N VAL A 778 10.47 -2.52 -4.30
CA VAL A 778 11.28 -2.93 -5.45
C VAL A 778 12.65 -2.29 -5.29
N PHE A 779 13.70 -3.10 -5.25
CA PHE A 779 15.08 -2.65 -5.20
C PHE A 779 15.74 -2.81 -6.57
N ILE A 780 16.56 -1.82 -6.93
CA ILE A 780 17.36 -1.81 -8.15
C ILE A 780 18.79 -2.22 -7.79
N GLY A 781 19.33 -3.21 -8.49
CA GLY A 781 20.66 -3.74 -8.29
C GLY A 781 21.44 -3.89 -9.59
N GLY A 782 22.69 -4.33 -9.48
CA GLY A 782 23.58 -4.47 -10.64
C GLY A 782 24.09 -3.13 -11.16
N ASP A 783 24.38 -3.09 -12.46
CA ASP A 783 24.89 -1.89 -13.13
C ASP A 783 23.81 -0.80 -13.21
N SER A 784 24.19 0.45 -12.87
CA SER A 784 23.29 1.59 -13.03
C SER A 784 22.90 1.80 -14.49
N LYS A 785 21.63 2.20 -14.71
CA LYS A 785 20.99 2.30 -16.02
C LYS A 785 20.95 0.97 -16.78
N GLY A 786 21.00 -0.15 -16.05
CA GLY A 786 20.97 -1.49 -16.63
C GLY A 786 19.64 -1.84 -17.30
N PHE A 787 18.52 -1.25 -16.86
CA PHE A 787 17.21 -1.46 -17.44
C PHE A 787 16.23 -0.30 -17.15
N ASN A 788 15.18 -0.22 -17.95
CA ASN A 788 13.97 0.57 -17.70
C ASN A 788 12.83 -0.37 -17.28
N LEU A 789 11.95 0.06 -16.38
CA LEU A 789 10.84 -0.74 -15.84
C LEU A 789 9.50 -0.06 -16.13
N ASP A 790 8.63 -0.77 -16.83
CA ASP A 790 7.31 -0.26 -17.24
C ASP A 790 6.20 -0.83 -16.35
N ARG A 791 6.23 -2.14 -16.05
CA ARG A 791 5.11 -2.78 -15.36
C ARG A 791 5.53 -3.93 -14.47
N ILE A 792 4.84 -4.06 -13.34
CA ILE A 792 4.93 -5.19 -12.42
C ILE A 792 3.61 -5.96 -12.48
N THR A 793 3.67 -7.25 -12.75
CA THR A 793 2.49 -8.14 -12.72
C THR A 793 2.65 -9.12 -11.58
N VAL A 794 1.74 -9.05 -10.60
CA VAL A 794 1.66 -10.03 -9.52
C VAL A 794 0.42 -10.88 -9.71
N SER A 795 0.60 -12.18 -9.91
CA SER A 795 -0.48 -13.14 -10.16
C SER A 795 -0.50 -14.25 -9.12
N GLN A 796 -1.68 -14.71 -8.69
CA GLN A 796 -1.76 -15.84 -7.76
C GLN A 796 -1.51 -17.14 -8.52
N ASN A 797 -0.70 -18.04 -7.96
CA ASN A 797 -0.64 -19.41 -8.46
C ASN A 797 -1.97 -20.13 -8.21
N PRO A 798 -2.37 -21.08 -9.07
CA PRO A 798 -3.45 -22.00 -8.76
C PRO A 798 -3.21 -22.61 -7.37
N PRO A 799 -4.13 -22.45 -6.41
CA PRO A 799 -3.92 -22.92 -5.05
C PRO A 799 -3.86 -24.45 -5.05
N ALA A 800 -2.73 -25.05 -4.65
CA ALA A 800 -2.55 -26.50 -4.69
C ALA A 800 -3.67 -27.28 -3.96
N ALA A 801 -4.25 -26.69 -2.91
CA ALA A 801 -5.33 -27.28 -2.11
C ALA A 801 -6.66 -27.41 -2.86
N ASP A 802 -6.85 -26.66 -3.95
CA ASP A 802 -8.10 -26.64 -4.72
C ASP A 802 -8.12 -27.70 -5.83
N TYR A 803 -7.00 -28.36 -6.09
CA TYR A 803 -6.82 -29.31 -7.19
C TYR A 803 -6.35 -30.67 -6.71
N THR A 804 -6.58 -31.70 -7.52
CA THR A 804 -6.03 -33.04 -7.23
C THR A 804 -4.51 -33.01 -7.32
N LYS A 805 -3.84 -33.70 -6.39
CA LYS A 805 -2.38 -33.78 -6.26
C LYS A 805 -1.72 -34.29 -7.53
N GLY A 806 -2.35 -35.22 -8.23
CA GLY A 806 -1.84 -35.75 -9.50
C GLY A 806 -1.87 -34.70 -10.61
N SER A 807 -2.99 -34.01 -10.80
CA SER A 807 -3.08 -32.94 -11.81
C SER A 807 -2.13 -31.78 -11.51
N TYR A 808 -1.99 -31.42 -10.22
CA TYR A 808 -1.10 -30.35 -9.79
C TYR A 808 0.38 -30.72 -9.96
N TYR A 809 0.75 -31.98 -9.71
CA TYR A 809 2.09 -32.49 -9.99
C TYR A 809 2.45 -32.41 -11.48
N LEU A 810 1.51 -32.77 -12.37
CA LEU A 810 1.70 -32.66 -13.82
C LEU A 810 1.82 -31.19 -14.26
N TYR A 811 0.97 -30.32 -13.72
CA TYR A 811 1.07 -28.88 -13.93
C TYR A 811 2.46 -28.36 -13.53
N GLN A 812 2.93 -28.66 -12.33
CA GLN A 812 4.26 -28.25 -11.87
C GLN A 812 5.38 -28.77 -12.77
N LYS A 813 5.34 -30.05 -13.19
CA LYS A 813 6.33 -30.60 -14.12
C LYS A 813 6.34 -29.86 -15.46
N GLU A 814 5.17 -29.55 -15.99
CA GLU A 814 5.06 -28.83 -17.26
C GLU A 814 5.52 -27.38 -17.14
N VAL A 815 5.23 -26.71 -16.02
CA VAL A 815 5.78 -25.39 -15.70
C VAL A 815 7.31 -25.42 -15.67
N GLU A 816 7.92 -26.37 -14.97
CA GLU A 816 9.39 -26.49 -14.92
C GLU A 816 10.01 -26.80 -16.29
N ARG A 817 9.36 -27.65 -17.09
CA ARG A 817 9.80 -27.92 -18.47
C ARG A 817 9.72 -26.65 -19.33
N ILE A 818 8.61 -25.92 -19.27
CA ILE A 818 8.40 -24.67 -20.01
C ILE A 818 9.46 -23.63 -19.61
N LYS A 819 9.74 -23.47 -18.31
CA LYS A 819 10.82 -22.60 -17.82
C LYS A 819 12.17 -22.95 -18.45
N ALA A 820 12.54 -24.23 -18.45
CA ALA A 820 13.80 -24.68 -19.03
C ALA A 820 13.87 -24.44 -20.56
N GLU A 821 12.75 -24.60 -21.28
CA GLU A 821 12.69 -24.27 -22.70
C GLU A 821 12.73 -22.76 -22.97
N MET A 822 12.04 -21.95 -22.16
CA MET A 822 12.02 -20.49 -22.28
C MET A 822 13.42 -19.86 -22.09
N ALA A 823 14.31 -20.54 -21.36
CA ALA A 823 15.69 -20.11 -21.15
C ALA A 823 16.60 -20.32 -22.38
N LYS A 824 16.17 -21.07 -23.39
CA LYS A 824 16.98 -21.32 -24.60
C LYS A 824 16.93 -20.14 -25.57
N GLN A 825 18.06 -19.86 -26.23
CA GLN A 825 18.11 -18.89 -27.33
C GLN A 825 17.22 -19.35 -28.49
N GLY A 826 16.34 -18.46 -28.97
CA GLY A 826 15.42 -18.75 -30.09
C GLY A 826 14.14 -19.51 -29.73
N ALA A 827 13.80 -19.63 -28.44
CA ALA A 827 12.57 -20.28 -28.01
C ALA A 827 11.31 -19.55 -28.55
N GLU A 828 10.38 -20.32 -29.12
CA GLU A 828 9.07 -19.83 -29.58
C GLU A 828 8.14 -19.56 -28.39
N LYS A 829 8.24 -18.36 -27.83
CA LYS A 829 7.60 -17.98 -26.56
C LYS A 829 6.07 -18.03 -26.61
N THR A 830 5.46 -17.80 -27.77
CA THR A 830 4.00 -17.88 -27.96
C THR A 830 3.48 -19.30 -27.79
N ASP A 831 4.20 -20.29 -28.31
CA ASP A 831 3.81 -21.70 -28.20
C ASP A 831 3.99 -22.21 -26.77
N LEU A 832 5.06 -21.78 -26.09
CA LEU A 832 5.32 -22.09 -24.69
C LEU A 832 4.25 -21.48 -23.77
N ALA A 833 3.79 -20.25 -24.06
CA ALA A 833 2.67 -19.64 -23.34
C ALA A 833 1.35 -20.40 -23.56
N ALA A 834 1.08 -20.88 -24.78
CA ALA A 834 -0.09 -21.71 -25.06
C ALA A 834 -0.04 -23.06 -24.33
N GLN A 835 1.15 -23.67 -24.24
CA GLN A 835 1.38 -24.90 -23.48
C GLN A 835 1.17 -24.68 -21.97
N PHE A 836 1.61 -23.54 -21.43
CA PHE A 836 1.34 -23.17 -20.04
C PHE A 836 -0.16 -23.03 -19.76
N ALA A 837 -0.89 -22.32 -20.63
CA ALA A 837 -2.33 -22.16 -20.50
C ALA A 837 -3.07 -23.52 -20.58
N ALA A 838 -2.60 -24.43 -21.45
CA ALA A 838 -3.11 -25.79 -21.52
C ALA A 838 -2.82 -26.59 -20.24
N ALA A 839 -1.65 -26.41 -19.63
CA ALA A 839 -1.29 -27.05 -18.37
C ALA A 839 -2.19 -26.59 -17.22
N GLU A 840 -2.47 -25.29 -17.12
CA GLU A 840 -3.40 -24.75 -16.12
C GLU A 840 -4.84 -25.23 -16.36
N ALA A 841 -5.28 -25.28 -17.62
CA ALA A 841 -6.58 -25.82 -17.99
C ALA A 841 -6.73 -27.33 -17.74
N ALA A 842 -5.61 -28.06 -17.62
CA ALA A 842 -5.57 -29.48 -17.31
C ALA A 842 -5.61 -29.77 -15.79
N LEU A 843 -5.53 -28.75 -14.94
CA LEU A 843 -5.73 -28.92 -13.49
C LEU A 843 -7.13 -29.46 -13.21
N VAL A 844 -7.21 -30.51 -12.40
CA VAL A 844 -8.47 -31.16 -12.03
C VAL A 844 -8.88 -30.68 -10.65
N PRO A 845 -9.99 -29.94 -10.52
CA PRO A 845 -10.46 -29.45 -9.22
C PRO A 845 -10.74 -30.58 -8.23
N LEU A 846 -10.34 -30.41 -6.97
CA LEU A 846 -10.60 -31.38 -5.89
C LEU A 846 -12.11 -31.61 -5.68
N ILE A 847 -12.92 -30.60 -5.98
CA ILE A 847 -14.39 -30.66 -5.90
C ILE A 847 -15.01 -31.68 -6.86
N ASP A 848 -14.29 -32.05 -7.91
CA ASP A 848 -14.71 -33.04 -8.89
C ASP A 848 -14.38 -34.48 -8.47
N LEU A 849 -13.59 -34.69 -7.39
CA LEU A 849 -13.39 -36.03 -6.82
C LEU A 849 -14.59 -36.51 -5.99
N SER A 850 -15.23 -35.59 -5.25
CA SER A 850 -16.33 -35.93 -4.32
C SER A 850 -17.67 -36.02 -5.06
N VAL A 851 -17.85 -37.03 -5.92
CA VAL A 851 -19.05 -37.19 -6.77
C VAL A 851 -20.18 -38.02 -6.16
N GLU A 852 -19.91 -38.79 -5.10
CA GLU A 852 -20.91 -39.66 -4.49
C GLU A 852 -21.81 -38.90 -3.50
N LYS A 853 -23.09 -38.75 -3.83
CA LYS A 853 -24.09 -38.10 -2.96
C LYS A 853 -24.39 -38.98 -1.73
N VAL A 854 -24.37 -38.39 -0.54
CA VAL A 854 -24.85 -39.03 0.69
C VAL A 854 -26.35 -39.26 0.54
N GLN A 855 -26.77 -40.51 0.71
CA GLN A 855 -28.17 -40.87 0.59
C GLN A 855 -28.92 -40.44 1.85
N ILE A 856 -29.86 -39.51 1.69
CA ILE A 856 -30.68 -38.97 2.77
C ILE A 856 -32.12 -39.37 2.51
N ALA A 857 -32.71 -40.08 3.46
CA ALA A 857 -34.11 -40.49 3.43
C ALA A 857 -34.95 -39.61 4.37
N GLN A 858 -36.24 -39.50 4.09
CA GLN A 858 -37.16 -38.69 4.90
C GLN A 858 -37.15 -39.05 6.40
N SER A 859 -36.94 -40.33 6.73
CA SER A 859 -36.83 -40.81 8.11
C SER A 859 -35.60 -40.30 8.87
N MET A 860 -34.59 -39.79 8.16
CA MET A 860 -33.34 -39.29 8.73
C MET A 860 -33.41 -37.82 9.12
N VAL A 861 -34.41 -37.08 8.63
CA VAL A 861 -34.40 -35.61 8.65
C VAL A 861 -35.36 -35.06 9.69
N THR A 862 -34.93 -34.02 10.41
CA THR A 862 -35.80 -33.24 11.29
C THR A 862 -35.39 -31.76 11.33
N ALA A 863 -36.38 -30.88 11.26
CA ALA A 863 -36.19 -29.45 11.51
C ALA A 863 -36.28 -29.12 13.01
N SER A 864 -35.77 -27.95 13.39
CA SER A 864 -35.85 -27.43 14.76
C SER A 864 -37.28 -27.18 15.25
N SER A 865 -38.23 -27.01 14.33
CA SER A 865 -39.65 -26.86 14.62
C SER A 865 -40.53 -27.38 13.48
N ILE A 866 -41.84 -27.47 13.76
CA ILE A 866 -42.87 -27.52 12.70
C ILE A 866 -42.78 -26.29 11.78
N SER A 867 -43.40 -26.35 10.60
CA SER A 867 -43.44 -25.18 9.70
C SER A 867 -44.17 -23.99 10.33
N TRP A 868 -43.80 -22.77 9.96
CA TRP A 868 -44.41 -21.55 10.51
C TRP A 868 -45.93 -21.51 10.32
N ASP A 869 -46.42 -22.06 9.21
CA ASP A 869 -47.84 -22.15 8.86
C ASP A 869 -48.56 -23.36 9.50
N ASN A 870 -47.85 -24.15 10.30
CA ASN A 870 -48.32 -25.37 10.96
C ASN A 870 -48.79 -26.48 10.01
N LYS A 871 -48.50 -26.42 8.70
CA LYS A 871 -48.87 -27.47 7.74
C LYS A 871 -48.01 -28.72 7.84
N PHE A 872 -46.74 -28.56 8.18
CA PHE A 872 -45.77 -29.64 8.23
C PHE A 872 -45.26 -29.84 9.65
N ASN A 873 -45.24 -31.09 10.11
CA ASN A 873 -44.53 -31.43 11.34
C ASN A 873 -43.01 -31.25 11.14
N ALA A 874 -42.20 -31.33 12.19
CA ALA A 874 -40.78 -31.03 12.12
C ALA A 874 -40.00 -31.91 11.12
N ALA A 875 -40.35 -33.20 11.01
CA ALA A 875 -39.72 -34.11 10.05
C ALA A 875 -40.10 -33.76 8.60
N GLN A 876 -41.39 -33.52 8.35
CA GLN A 876 -41.89 -33.07 7.04
C GLN A 876 -41.29 -31.72 6.64
N ASN A 877 -41.22 -30.77 7.56
CA ASN A 877 -40.65 -29.44 7.33
C ASN A 877 -39.17 -29.54 6.95
N GLY A 878 -38.39 -30.35 7.68
CA GLY A 878 -36.97 -30.54 7.38
C GLY A 878 -36.71 -31.25 6.05
N TRP A 879 -37.57 -32.21 5.68
CA TRP A 879 -37.44 -32.96 4.43
C TRP A 879 -37.49 -32.07 3.18
N LEU A 880 -38.17 -30.92 3.25
CA LEU A 880 -38.25 -29.95 2.14
C LEU A 880 -36.88 -29.36 1.72
N ALA A 881 -35.81 -29.58 2.49
CA ALA A 881 -34.46 -29.22 2.04
C ALA A 881 -33.74 -30.34 1.28
N PHE A 882 -34.33 -31.53 1.16
CA PHE A 882 -33.71 -32.73 0.62
C PHE A 882 -34.65 -33.52 -0.32
N ASP A 883 -35.80 -32.95 -0.69
CA ASP A 883 -36.84 -33.64 -1.45
C ASP A 883 -36.61 -33.60 -2.97
N GLY A 884 -35.58 -32.87 -3.41
CA GLY A 884 -35.20 -32.72 -4.80
C GLY A 884 -35.96 -31.60 -5.51
N ASP A 885 -36.81 -30.84 -4.83
CA ASP A 885 -37.57 -29.74 -5.41
C ASP A 885 -37.10 -28.38 -4.87
N THR A 886 -36.31 -27.67 -5.70
CA THR A 886 -35.81 -26.32 -5.39
C THR A 886 -36.89 -25.26 -5.15
N ALA A 887 -38.16 -25.55 -5.44
CA ALA A 887 -39.29 -24.67 -5.16
C ALA A 887 -39.86 -24.83 -3.75
N THR A 888 -39.58 -25.95 -3.08
CA THR A 888 -39.95 -26.14 -1.67
C THR A 888 -38.81 -25.66 -0.77
N SER A 889 -39.07 -25.52 0.53
CA SER A 889 -38.02 -25.15 1.50
C SER A 889 -38.57 -25.28 2.91
N PRO A 890 -37.72 -25.69 3.88
CA PRO A 890 -38.09 -25.61 5.28
C PRO A 890 -38.28 -24.15 5.70
N ASP A 891 -39.19 -23.95 6.65
CA ASP A 891 -39.53 -22.62 7.14
C ASP A 891 -39.96 -22.71 8.61
N THR A 892 -38.97 -22.62 9.50
CA THR A 892 -39.13 -22.87 10.94
C THR A 892 -39.86 -21.72 11.64
N LYS A 893 -40.39 -21.96 12.85
CA LYS A 893 -41.07 -20.93 13.66
C LYS A 893 -40.12 -19.88 14.22
N THR A 894 -38.87 -20.26 14.47
CA THR A 894 -37.83 -19.37 15.01
C THR A 894 -36.85 -18.97 13.93
N GLY A 895 -36.34 -17.75 14.03
CA GLY A 895 -35.36 -17.20 13.11
C GLY A 895 -34.05 -17.98 13.10
N ASP A 896 -33.61 -18.46 14.26
CA ASP A 896 -32.45 -19.34 14.41
C ASP A 896 -32.86 -20.80 14.18
N GLY A 897 -33.20 -21.11 12.92
CA GLY A 897 -33.65 -22.43 12.48
C GLY A 897 -32.51 -23.39 12.16
N TRP A 898 -32.78 -24.69 12.23
CA TRP A 898 -31.87 -25.71 11.70
C TRP A 898 -32.64 -26.91 11.14
N VAL A 899 -31.99 -27.64 10.22
CA VAL A 899 -32.41 -28.98 9.82
C VAL A 899 -31.25 -29.95 9.99
N ARG A 900 -31.50 -31.03 10.71
CA ARG A 900 -30.54 -32.09 11.05
C ARG A 900 -30.90 -33.38 10.32
N VAL A 901 -29.86 -34.08 9.87
CA VAL A 901 -29.88 -35.42 9.32
C VAL A 901 -29.21 -36.36 10.31
N ASP A 902 -29.86 -37.45 10.72
CA ASP A 902 -29.27 -38.57 11.47
C ASP A 902 -29.04 -39.75 10.51
N LEU A 903 -27.78 -40.04 10.21
CA LEU A 903 -27.39 -41.14 9.31
C LEU A 903 -27.53 -42.52 9.99
N GLY A 904 -27.70 -42.56 11.32
CA GLY A 904 -27.70 -43.76 12.13
C GLY A 904 -26.30 -44.16 12.61
N ALA A 905 -26.24 -44.88 13.74
CA ALA A 905 -24.98 -45.37 14.29
C ALA A 905 -24.30 -46.36 13.33
N GLY A 906 -23.00 -46.19 13.10
CA GLY A 906 -22.24 -47.03 12.17
C GLY A 906 -22.35 -46.61 10.69
N ASN A 907 -23.09 -45.54 10.40
CA ASN A 907 -23.24 -44.98 9.05
C ASN A 907 -22.59 -43.59 8.92
N GLU A 908 -21.68 -43.23 9.83
CA GLU A 908 -20.99 -41.94 9.85
C GLU A 908 -20.35 -41.66 8.49
N GLN A 909 -20.54 -40.44 7.96
CA GLN A 909 -19.97 -40.05 6.67
C GLN A 909 -19.02 -38.87 6.84
N SER A 910 -17.84 -38.96 6.22
CA SER A 910 -17.00 -37.78 5.99
C SER A 910 -17.53 -37.02 4.78
N ILE A 911 -17.75 -35.71 4.93
CA ILE A 911 -18.34 -34.88 3.88
C ILE A 911 -17.25 -34.08 3.17
N GLY A 912 -17.18 -34.22 1.85
CA GLY A 912 -16.19 -33.54 1.01
C GLY A 912 -16.74 -32.29 0.32
N LYS A 913 -18.04 -32.26 0.02
CA LYS A 913 -18.69 -31.06 -0.52
C LYS A 913 -20.16 -30.98 -0.14
N VAL A 914 -20.66 -29.75 -0.12
CA VAL A 914 -22.09 -29.45 -0.01
C VAL A 914 -22.50 -28.68 -1.25
N ARG A 915 -23.67 -29.01 -1.78
CA ARG A 915 -24.30 -28.27 -2.87
C ARG A 915 -25.66 -27.80 -2.39
N PHE A 916 -26.02 -26.55 -2.62
CA PHE A 916 -27.26 -26.00 -2.09
C PHE A 916 -27.91 -25.01 -3.06
N TYR A 917 -29.21 -24.84 -2.89
CA TYR A 917 -30.04 -23.89 -3.62
C TYR A 917 -30.74 -22.99 -2.59
N PRO A 918 -30.63 -21.66 -2.69
CA PRO A 918 -31.26 -20.77 -1.72
C PRO A 918 -32.79 -20.70 -1.94
N LYS A 919 -33.55 -20.37 -0.89
CA LYS A 919 -35.02 -20.26 -0.97
C LYS A 919 -35.45 -19.15 -1.94
N THR A 920 -36.41 -19.48 -2.82
CA THR A 920 -37.05 -18.52 -3.72
C THR A 920 -37.68 -17.35 -2.96
N GLY A 921 -37.40 -16.12 -3.42
CA GLY A 921 -37.88 -14.88 -2.80
C GLY A 921 -37.10 -14.43 -1.56
N ASN A 922 -36.19 -15.24 -1.02
CA ASN A 922 -35.42 -14.93 0.20
C ASN A 922 -33.94 -15.33 0.08
N VAL A 923 -33.33 -15.11 -1.08
CA VAL A 923 -31.97 -15.57 -1.42
C VAL A 923 -30.93 -15.16 -0.38
N GLY A 924 -30.99 -13.92 0.11
CA GLY A 924 -30.03 -13.37 1.06
C GLY A 924 -29.99 -14.09 2.41
N ARG A 925 -31.04 -14.81 2.81
CA ARG A 925 -31.11 -15.55 4.09
C ARG A 925 -30.17 -16.75 4.16
N MET A 926 -29.65 -17.21 3.02
CA MET A 926 -28.66 -18.29 3.00
C MET A 926 -27.29 -17.83 3.50
N ASN A 927 -26.97 -16.53 3.43
CA ASN A 927 -25.71 -15.98 3.91
C ASN A 927 -25.64 -16.04 5.45
N GLY A 928 -24.52 -16.52 5.97
CA GLY A 928 -24.30 -16.79 7.40
C GLY A 928 -24.74 -18.19 7.84
N THR A 929 -25.31 -19.02 6.95
CA THR A 929 -25.69 -20.40 7.26
C THR A 929 -24.45 -21.24 7.58
N LEU A 930 -24.49 -21.97 8.70
CA LEU A 930 -23.43 -22.86 9.15
C LEU A 930 -23.76 -24.30 8.75
N ILE A 931 -22.86 -24.94 8.02
CA ILE A 931 -22.87 -26.39 7.78
C ILE A 931 -22.07 -27.06 8.89
N GLN A 932 -22.65 -28.06 9.54
CA GLN A 932 -22.12 -28.61 10.79
C GLN A 932 -22.21 -30.13 10.85
N GLY A 933 -21.31 -30.73 11.63
CA GLY A 933 -21.27 -32.16 11.93
C GLY A 933 -21.26 -32.45 13.44
N SER A 934 -21.83 -33.58 13.86
CA SER A 934 -21.80 -34.07 15.25
C SER A 934 -21.83 -35.60 15.29
N ASN A 935 -21.23 -36.20 16.32
CA ASN A 935 -21.32 -37.64 16.60
C ASN A 935 -22.24 -38.00 17.78
N ASP A 936 -22.61 -37.01 18.61
CA ASP A 936 -23.56 -37.19 19.73
C ASP A 936 -24.92 -36.53 19.48
N GLY A 937 -25.06 -35.77 18.39
CA GLY A 937 -26.30 -35.11 17.99
C GLY A 937 -26.62 -33.84 18.79
N THR A 938 -25.70 -33.39 19.65
CA THR A 938 -25.82 -32.24 20.54
C THR A 938 -24.69 -31.23 20.38
N ASN A 939 -23.43 -31.68 20.33
CA ASN A 939 -22.24 -30.86 20.14
C ASN A 939 -21.90 -30.82 18.65
N PHE A 940 -22.18 -29.69 18.01
CA PHE A 940 -21.95 -29.49 16.59
C PHE A 940 -20.69 -28.67 16.32
N VAL A 941 -19.84 -29.17 15.43
CA VAL A 941 -18.67 -28.46 14.91
C VAL A 941 -19.05 -27.86 13.55
N THR A 942 -18.72 -26.57 13.35
CA THR A 942 -18.92 -25.91 12.06
C THR A 942 -17.86 -26.39 11.06
N LEU A 943 -18.34 -26.98 9.96
CA LEU A 943 -17.55 -27.47 8.85
C LEU A 943 -17.38 -26.41 7.74
N HIS A 944 -18.40 -25.55 7.56
CA HIS A 944 -18.37 -24.47 6.58
C HIS A 944 -19.39 -23.37 6.93
N THR A 945 -19.10 -22.11 6.57
CA THR A 945 -20.04 -20.98 6.67
C THR A 945 -20.34 -20.45 5.28
N ILE A 946 -21.62 -20.43 4.89
CA ILE A 946 -22.06 -19.96 3.57
C ILE A 946 -22.03 -18.42 3.53
N SER A 947 -21.45 -17.85 2.48
CA SER A 947 -21.41 -16.41 2.20
C SER A 947 -21.47 -16.11 0.70
N GLY A 948 -21.74 -14.86 0.32
CA GLY A 948 -21.70 -14.41 -1.08
C GLY A 948 -22.84 -14.90 -1.96
N VAL A 949 -23.96 -15.34 -1.39
CA VAL A 949 -25.16 -15.79 -2.09
C VAL A 949 -26.03 -14.58 -2.44
N SER A 950 -26.09 -14.23 -3.73
CA SER A 950 -26.84 -13.07 -4.24
C SER A 950 -27.92 -13.41 -5.27
N GLU A 951 -27.84 -14.59 -5.87
CA GLU A 951 -28.72 -15.04 -6.97
C GLU A 951 -29.36 -16.38 -6.66
N LEU A 952 -30.53 -16.63 -7.25
CA LEU A 952 -31.24 -17.90 -7.16
C LEU A 952 -30.64 -18.92 -8.16
N LYS A 953 -29.64 -19.68 -7.71
CA LYS A 953 -28.96 -20.73 -8.49
C LYS A 953 -28.38 -21.81 -7.57
N TRP A 954 -27.87 -22.88 -8.15
CA TRP A 954 -27.08 -23.86 -7.41
C TRP A 954 -25.70 -23.32 -7.04
N TYR A 955 -25.33 -23.47 -5.78
CA TYR A 955 -24.00 -23.18 -5.24
C TYR A 955 -23.34 -24.47 -4.76
N THR A 956 -22.01 -24.51 -4.77
CA THR A 956 -21.24 -25.64 -4.24
C THR A 956 -20.11 -25.10 -3.38
N ALA A 957 -19.85 -25.75 -2.24
CA ALA A 957 -18.73 -25.47 -1.36
C ALA A 957 -18.00 -26.75 -0.98
N LEU A 958 -16.67 -26.69 -0.92
CA LEU A 958 -15.81 -27.76 -0.42
C LEU A 958 -15.80 -27.80 1.11
N LEU A 959 -15.76 -29.00 1.68
CA LEU A 959 -15.64 -29.24 3.11
C LEU A 959 -14.34 -30.00 3.38
N ASN A 960 -13.32 -29.32 3.87
CA ASN A 960 -11.99 -29.89 4.11
C ASN A 960 -11.88 -30.59 5.47
N THR A 961 -12.88 -31.38 5.88
CA THR A 961 -12.86 -32.11 7.16
C THR A 961 -12.76 -33.61 6.93
N GLY A 962 -11.75 -34.28 7.51
CA GLY A 962 -11.57 -35.74 7.42
C GLY A 962 -12.51 -36.54 8.32
N THR A 963 -13.04 -35.92 9.37
CA THR A 963 -13.89 -36.56 10.38
C THR A 963 -15.22 -37.02 9.79
N ALA A 964 -15.56 -38.29 10.06
CA ALA A 964 -16.87 -38.83 9.75
C ALA A 964 -17.88 -38.42 10.84
N TYR A 965 -19.05 -37.98 10.42
CA TYR A 965 -20.12 -37.54 11.32
C TYR A 965 -21.38 -38.38 11.11
N ARG A 966 -22.01 -38.79 12.22
CA ARG A 966 -23.36 -39.40 12.22
C ARG A 966 -24.45 -38.37 11.92
N TYR A 967 -24.33 -37.20 12.54
CA TYR A 967 -25.30 -36.13 12.43
C TYR A 967 -24.76 -35.01 11.56
N LEU A 968 -25.48 -34.66 10.51
CA LEU A 968 -25.19 -33.48 9.68
C LEU A 968 -26.29 -32.45 9.93
N ARG A 969 -25.94 -31.17 9.89
CA ARG A 969 -26.92 -30.10 10.08
C ARG A 969 -26.54 -28.87 9.28
N TYR A 970 -27.52 -28.16 8.75
CA TYR A 970 -27.35 -26.75 8.46
C TYR A 970 -28.14 -25.91 9.46
N PHE A 971 -27.49 -24.89 9.99
CA PHE A 971 -28.03 -23.97 10.99
C PHE A 971 -28.00 -22.55 10.43
N THR A 972 -29.13 -21.87 10.45
CA THR A 972 -29.28 -20.53 9.90
C THR A 972 -29.47 -19.53 11.04
N PRO A 973 -28.43 -18.82 11.49
CA PRO A 973 -28.58 -17.77 12.50
C PRO A 973 -29.24 -16.52 11.91
N ASN A 974 -29.67 -15.60 12.76
CA ASN A 974 -30.10 -14.23 12.40
C ASN A 974 -31.31 -14.19 11.47
N ASN A 975 -32.43 -14.80 11.87
CA ASN A 975 -33.67 -14.79 11.08
C ASN A 975 -33.57 -15.52 9.72
N GLY A 976 -32.82 -16.62 9.69
CA GLY A 976 -32.68 -17.46 8.50
C GLY A 976 -33.74 -18.55 8.34
N TYR A 977 -34.46 -18.92 9.40
CA TYR A 977 -35.63 -19.82 9.41
C TYR A 977 -35.42 -21.20 8.74
N ALA A 978 -34.17 -21.68 8.68
CA ALA A 978 -33.77 -22.85 7.92
C ALA A 978 -34.16 -22.80 6.43
N ASN A 979 -34.20 -21.61 5.83
CA ASN A 979 -34.67 -21.40 4.45
C ASN A 979 -33.64 -21.84 3.38
N ALA A 980 -33.38 -23.13 3.28
CA ALA A 980 -32.70 -23.75 2.13
C ALA A 980 -33.75 -24.28 1.14
N GLY A 981 -33.64 -23.93 -0.13
CA GLY A 981 -34.49 -24.45 -1.20
C GLY A 981 -34.19 -25.91 -1.53
N GLU A 982 -32.93 -26.30 -1.51
CA GLU A 982 -32.49 -27.70 -1.63
C GLU A 982 -31.04 -27.80 -1.12
N LEU A 983 -30.64 -28.95 -0.60
CA LEU A 983 -29.30 -29.19 -0.08
C LEU A 983 -28.85 -30.65 -0.32
N GLU A 984 -27.62 -30.81 -0.77
CA GLU A 984 -27.00 -32.10 -1.06
C GLU A 984 -25.64 -32.17 -0.37
N PHE A 985 -25.41 -33.26 0.36
CA PHE A 985 -24.09 -33.60 0.88
C PHE A 985 -23.44 -34.66 0.00
N TYR A 986 -22.14 -34.55 -0.23
CA TYR A 986 -21.37 -35.56 -0.95
C TYR A 986 -20.24 -36.08 -0.08
N LYS A 987 -19.99 -37.39 -0.19
CA LYS A 987 -18.93 -38.09 0.54
C LYS A 987 -17.58 -37.52 0.15
N LYS A 988 -16.68 -37.43 1.14
CA LYS A 988 -15.27 -37.13 0.92
C LYS A 988 -14.61 -38.33 0.25
N VAL A 989 -13.89 -38.07 -0.83
CA VAL A 989 -13.04 -39.06 -1.51
C VAL A 989 -11.60 -38.72 -1.20
N ASN A 990 -10.80 -39.73 -0.83
CA ASN A 990 -9.35 -39.55 -0.67
C ASN A 990 -8.70 -39.40 -2.04
N ASP A 991 -7.88 -38.37 -2.19
CA ASP A 991 -7.16 -38.08 -3.42
C ASP A 991 -5.98 -39.03 -3.57
N LYS A 992 -6.16 -40.05 -4.40
CA LYS A 992 -5.12 -41.03 -4.78
C LYS A 992 -4.41 -40.68 -6.08
N THR A 993 -4.73 -39.56 -6.73
CA THR A 993 -4.36 -39.29 -8.14
C THR A 993 -2.85 -39.20 -8.40
N LEU A 994 -2.05 -38.84 -7.39
CA LEU A 994 -0.60 -38.72 -7.53
C LEU A 994 0.12 -40.08 -7.53
N LEU A 995 -0.32 -41.04 -6.71
CA LEU A 995 0.32 -42.37 -6.61
C LEU A 995 0.47 -43.11 -7.96
N PRO A 996 -0.57 -43.24 -8.81
CA PRO A 996 -0.43 -43.96 -10.07
C PRO A 996 0.54 -43.26 -11.03
N LEU A 997 0.62 -41.92 -11.03
CA LEU A 997 1.59 -41.18 -11.83
C LEU A 997 3.02 -41.49 -11.39
N LEU A 998 3.30 -41.44 -10.08
CA LEU A 998 4.62 -41.74 -9.53
C LEU A 998 5.01 -43.21 -9.74
N LEU A 999 4.07 -44.14 -9.62
CA LEU A 999 4.30 -45.57 -9.89
C LEU A 999 4.66 -45.80 -11.36
N GLN A 1000 3.98 -45.12 -12.28
CA GLN A 1000 4.31 -45.16 -13.71
C GLN A 1000 5.70 -44.57 -13.99
N GLU A 1001 6.03 -43.43 -13.39
CA GLU A 1001 7.36 -42.81 -13.53
C GLU A 1001 8.47 -43.71 -12.98
N ALA A 1002 8.24 -44.34 -11.81
CA ALA A 1002 9.20 -45.26 -11.22
C ALA A 1002 9.39 -46.53 -12.05
N ALA A 1003 8.33 -47.06 -12.67
CA ALA A 1003 8.44 -48.18 -13.60
C ALA A 1003 9.20 -47.81 -14.89
N ALA A 1004 9.11 -46.55 -15.33
CA ALA A 1004 9.79 -46.04 -16.51
C ALA A 1004 11.23 -45.56 -16.25
N ALA A 1005 11.71 -45.54 -15.00
CA ALA A 1005 12.95 -44.89 -14.60
C ALA A 1005 14.24 -45.48 -15.22
N GLY A 1006 14.18 -46.61 -15.95
CA GLY A 1006 15.34 -47.25 -16.59
C GLY A 1006 16.33 -47.76 -15.55
N THR A 1007 15.97 -48.82 -14.83
CA THR A 1007 16.74 -49.32 -13.67
C THR A 1007 18.12 -49.87 -14.02
N GLU A 1008 18.38 -50.16 -15.30
CA GLU A 1008 19.65 -50.66 -15.82
C GLU A 1008 20.82 -49.66 -15.73
N PHE A 1009 20.55 -48.42 -15.30
CA PHE A 1009 21.52 -47.33 -15.19
C PHE A 1009 21.89 -46.96 -13.74
N TYR A 1010 21.37 -47.66 -12.73
CA TYR A 1010 21.56 -47.31 -11.31
C TYR A 1010 22.18 -48.44 -10.49
N SER A 1011 22.75 -48.08 -9.34
CA SER A 1011 23.30 -49.06 -8.38
C SER A 1011 22.22 -50.03 -7.91
N GLN A 1012 22.61 -51.27 -7.62
CA GLN A 1012 21.70 -52.30 -7.11
C GLN A 1012 21.01 -51.87 -5.79
N ALA A 1013 21.70 -51.10 -4.96
CA ALA A 1013 21.16 -50.56 -3.71
C ALA A 1013 20.08 -49.50 -3.96
N SER A 1014 20.29 -48.58 -4.91
CA SER A 1014 19.32 -47.55 -5.28
C SER A 1014 18.08 -48.14 -5.95
N VAL A 1015 18.27 -49.14 -6.83
CA VAL A 1015 17.16 -49.88 -7.44
C VAL A 1015 16.35 -50.63 -6.38
N ALA A 1016 17.02 -51.31 -5.43
CA ALA A 1016 16.34 -51.98 -4.33
C ALA A 1016 15.56 -51.01 -3.45
N ALA A 1017 16.12 -49.84 -3.14
CA ALA A 1017 15.45 -48.80 -2.36
C ALA A 1017 14.22 -48.25 -3.07
N LEU A 1018 14.31 -47.96 -4.38
CA LEU A 1018 13.16 -47.54 -5.19
C LEU A 1018 12.08 -48.63 -5.20
N GLN A 1019 12.46 -49.89 -5.43
CA GLN A 1019 11.53 -51.01 -5.49
C GLN A 1019 10.73 -51.17 -4.19
N VAL A 1020 11.36 -51.00 -3.03
CA VAL A 1020 10.67 -51.02 -1.73
C VAL A 1020 9.61 -49.91 -1.65
N LYS A 1021 9.95 -48.69 -2.09
CA LYS A 1021 8.98 -47.57 -2.09
C LYS A 1021 7.86 -47.77 -3.10
N MET A 1022 8.15 -48.32 -4.28
CA MET A 1022 7.14 -48.69 -5.28
C MET A 1022 6.17 -49.73 -4.73
N THR A 1023 6.65 -50.80 -4.11
CA THR A 1023 5.80 -51.84 -3.51
C THR A 1023 4.91 -51.27 -2.41
N ASN A 1024 5.44 -50.40 -1.54
CA ASN A 1024 4.64 -49.73 -0.52
C ASN A 1024 3.57 -48.81 -1.13
N ALA A 1025 3.94 -47.98 -2.11
CA ALA A 1025 3.02 -47.09 -2.80
C ALA A 1025 1.90 -47.85 -3.52
N GLN A 1026 2.22 -48.97 -4.18
CA GLN A 1026 1.24 -49.85 -4.83
C GLN A 1026 0.27 -50.44 -3.79
N SER A 1027 0.77 -50.94 -2.66
CA SER A 1027 -0.07 -51.49 -1.59
C SER A 1027 -1.03 -50.44 -1.01
N VAL A 1028 -0.58 -49.19 -0.83
CA VAL A 1028 -1.42 -48.10 -0.32
C VAL A 1028 -2.45 -47.67 -1.36
N TYR A 1029 -2.09 -47.66 -2.64
CA TYR A 1029 -3.01 -47.35 -3.75
C TYR A 1029 -4.15 -48.37 -3.85
N ASP A 1030 -3.82 -49.67 -3.82
CA ASP A 1030 -4.77 -50.78 -3.98
C ASP A 1030 -5.72 -50.93 -2.78
N ASN A 1031 -5.30 -50.51 -1.57
CA ASN A 1031 -6.16 -50.53 -0.40
C ASN A 1031 -7.23 -49.42 -0.46
N ALA A 1032 -8.50 -49.81 -0.62
CA ALA A 1032 -9.63 -48.89 -0.68
C ALA A 1032 -9.81 -48.02 0.58
N ASN A 1033 -9.32 -48.50 1.74
CA ASN A 1033 -9.51 -47.85 3.04
C ASN A 1033 -8.32 -46.98 3.49
N SER A 1034 -7.28 -46.85 2.66
CA SER A 1034 -6.13 -46.00 2.98
C SER A 1034 -6.60 -44.57 3.27
N THR A 1035 -6.16 -44.03 4.40
CA THR A 1035 -6.39 -42.64 4.81
C THR A 1035 -5.63 -41.68 3.89
N GLN A 1036 -6.06 -40.41 3.84
CA GLN A 1036 -5.34 -39.40 3.06
C GLN A 1036 -3.88 -39.26 3.52
N GLU A 1037 -3.64 -39.36 4.82
CA GLU A 1037 -2.28 -39.27 5.38
C GLU A 1037 -1.38 -40.41 4.90
N GLU A 1038 -1.87 -41.67 4.91
CA GLU A 1038 -1.13 -42.82 4.39
C GLU A 1038 -0.82 -42.67 2.90
N ILE A 1039 -1.79 -42.19 2.11
CA ILE A 1039 -1.63 -41.92 0.68
C ILE A 1039 -0.56 -40.86 0.45
N ASP A 1040 -0.60 -39.77 1.23
CA ASP A 1040 0.33 -38.64 1.12
C ASP A 1040 1.75 -39.05 1.51
N VAL A 1041 1.91 -39.81 2.60
CA VAL A 1041 3.21 -40.33 3.05
C VAL A 1041 3.79 -41.29 2.03
N ALA A 1042 2.97 -42.18 1.45
CA ALA A 1042 3.40 -43.10 0.41
C ALA A 1042 3.84 -42.38 -0.86
N ALA A 1043 3.07 -41.39 -1.31
CA ALA A 1043 3.40 -40.58 -2.48
C ALA A 1043 4.68 -39.75 -2.26
N ALA A 1044 4.79 -39.07 -1.11
CA ALA A 1044 5.99 -38.30 -0.76
C ALA A 1044 7.24 -39.19 -0.67
N SER A 1045 7.12 -40.38 -0.08
CA SER A 1045 8.21 -41.35 0.01
C SER A 1045 8.66 -41.86 -1.36
N LEU A 1046 7.73 -42.15 -2.27
CA LEU A 1046 8.05 -42.60 -3.63
C LEU A 1046 8.65 -41.46 -4.45
N LEU A 1047 8.09 -40.26 -4.37
CA LEU A 1047 8.63 -39.07 -5.05
C LEU A 1047 10.04 -38.73 -4.55
N ALA A 1048 10.31 -38.82 -3.24
CA ALA A 1048 11.64 -38.62 -2.69
C ALA A 1048 12.63 -39.68 -3.20
N ALA A 1049 12.23 -40.95 -3.28
CA ALA A 1049 13.06 -42.00 -3.86
C ALA A 1049 13.35 -41.76 -5.35
N LEU A 1050 12.35 -41.32 -6.13
CA LEU A 1050 12.53 -40.92 -7.53
C LEU A 1050 13.52 -39.75 -7.69
N LYS A 1051 13.49 -38.76 -6.78
CA LYS A 1051 14.43 -37.63 -6.78
C LYS A 1051 15.85 -38.02 -6.38
N LEU A 1052 16.00 -39.05 -5.53
CA LEU A 1052 17.28 -39.57 -5.04
C LEU A 1052 17.95 -40.56 -5.99
N ILE A 1053 17.39 -40.78 -7.18
CA ILE A 1053 18.07 -41.45 -8.29
C ILE A 1053 18.83 -40.37 -9.06
N PRO A 1054 20.09 -40.06 -8.72
CA PRO A 1054 20.76 -38.89 -9.25
C PRO A 1054 21.25 -39.22 -10.66
N GLN A 1055 20.89 -38.38 -11.63
CA GLN A 1055 21.60 -38.31 -12.90
C GLN A 1055 22.52 -37.10 -12.82
N GLU A 1056 23.60 -37.21 -12.04
CA GLU A 1056 24.54 -36.09 -11.91
C GLU A 1056 25.45 -36.07 -13.13
N LYS A 1057 25.14 -35.19 -14.10
CA LYS A 1057 26.03 -34.90 -15.23
C LYS A 1057 27.36 -34.40 -14.68
N VAL A 1058 28.46 -34.95 -15.18
CA VAL A 1058 29.79 -34.42 -14.87
C VAL A 1058 29.87 -33.01 -15.46
N GLN A 1059 30.05 -32.02 -14.60
CA GLN A 1059 30.14 -30.62 -15.02
C GLN A 1059 31.49 -30.39 -15.70
N LEU A 1060 31.45 -29.94 -16.94
CA LEU A 1060 32.63 -29.69 -17.76
C LEU A 1060 32.73 -28.20 -18.05
N THR A 1061 33.93 -27.64 -17.90
CA THR A 1061 34.24 -26.29 -18.39
C THR A 1061 34.98 -26.38 -19.72
N GLN A 1062 34.94 -25.31 -20.50
CA GLN A 1062 35.58 -25.29 -21.82
C GLN A 1062 37.09 -25.62 -21.76
N SER A 1063 37.75 -25.25 -20.65
CA SER A 1063 39.16 -25.54 -20.41
C SER A 1063 39.50 -27.02 -20.21
N MET A 1064 38.51 -27.88 -19.93
CA MET A 1064 38.73 -29.30 -19.64
C MET A 1064 38.79 -30.16 -20.91
N VAL A 1065 38.33 -29.66 -22.05
CA VAL A 1065 38.05 -30.47 -23.25
C VAL A 1065 39.05 -30.21 -24.36
N VAL A 1066 39.55 -31.28 -24.98
CA VAL A 1066 40.44 -31.18 -26.14
C VAL A 1066 40.29 -32.37 -27.09
N ALA A 1067 40.33 -32.13 -28.39
CA ALA A 1067 40.42 -33.18 -29.41
C ALA A 1067 41.86 -33.57 -29.74
N SER A 1068 42.06 -34.75 -30.33
CA SER A 1068 43.39 -35.26 -30.73
C SER A 1068 44.05 -34.45 -31.84
N SER A 1069 43.28 -33.67 -32.60
CA SER A 1069 43.76 -32.81 -33.68
C SER A 1069 42.81 -31.64 -33.93
N ILE A 1070 43.27 -30.70 -34.76
CA ILE A 1070 42.40 -29.71 -35.43
C ILE A 1070 41.26 -30.40 -36.21
N SER A 1071 40.22 -29.63 -36.56
CA SER A 1071 39.12 -30.14 -37.40
C SER A 1071 39.60 -30.52 -38.81
N TRP A 1072 38.92 -31.46 -39.45
CA TRP A 1072 39.26 -31.94 -40.80
C TRP A 1072 39.33 -30.82 -41.85
N ASP A 1073 38.47 -29.79 -41.71
CA ASP A 1073 38.39 -28.62 -42.58
C ASP A 1073 39.34 -27.49 -42.19
N ASN A 1074 40.18 -27.70 -41.16
CA ASN A 1074 41.11 -26.73 -40.58
C ASN A 1074 40.46 -25.45 -40.02
N LYS A 1075 39.15 -25.42 -39.80
CA LYS A 1075 38.46 -24.25 -39.23
C LYS A 1075 38.67 -24.09 -37.73
N TYR A 1076 38.82 -25.20 -37.01
CA TYR A 1076 38.87 -25.21 -35.55
C TYR A 1076 40.17 -25.81 -35.06
N ASN A 1077 40.80 -25.16 -34.08
CA ASN A 1077 41.93 -25.75 -33.37
C ASN A 1077 41.48 -26.95 -32.52
N ALA A 1078 42.40 -27.68 -31.92
CA ALA A 1078 42.09 -28.92 -31.19
C ALA A 1078 41.14 -28.72 -29.99
N ALA A 1079 41.25 -27.59 -29.27
CA ALA A 1079 40.35 -27.26 -28.16
C ALA A 1079 38.95 -26.94 -28.68
N GLN A 1080 38.85 -26.02 -29.66
CA GLN A 1080 37.59 -25.66 -30.31
C GLN A 1080 36.89 -26.86 -30.95
N ASN A 1081 37.64 -27.76 -31.60
CA ASN A 1081 37.09 -28.98 -32.19
C ASN A 1081 36.57 -29.96 -31.13
N GLY A 1082 37.26 -30.06 -29.98
CA GLY A 1082 36.80 -30.90 -28.87
C GLY A 1082 35.53 -30.37 -28.22
N LEU A 1083 35.41 -29.05 -28.06
CA LEU A 1083 34.23 -28.40 -27.46
C LEU A 1083 32.93 -28.68 -28.21
N ARG A 1084 32.99 -28.86 -29.53
CA ARG A 1084 31.83 -29.18 -30.38
C ARG A 1084 31.23 -30.56 -30.14
N ALA A 1085 31.76 -31.32 -29.18
CA ALA A 1085 31.14 -32.56 -28.70
C ALA A 1085 30.54 -32.41 -27.30
N PHE A 1086 30.59 -31.22 -26.70
CA PHE A 1086 30.16 -30.93 -25.34
C PHE A 1086 29.53 -29.53 -25.21
N ASP A 1087 29.13 -28.91 -26.32
CA ASP A 1087 28.60 -27.53 -26.35
C ASP A 1087 27.07 -27.49 -26.21
N GLY A 1088 26.42 -28.66 -26.14
CA GLY A 1088 24.98 -28.78 -26.00
C GLY A 1088 24.21 -28.55 -27.30
N ASP A 1089 24.91 -28.32 -28.42
CA ASP A 1089 24.30 -28.10 -29.73
C ASP A 1089 24.42 -29.36 -30.61
N THR A 1090 23.31 -30.07 -30.78
CA THR A 1090 23.29 -31.27 -31.62
C THR A 1090 23.52 -30.98 -33.12
N ALA A 1091 23.51 -29.72 -33.56
CA ALA A 1091 23.86 -29.33 -34.92
C ALA A 1091 25.36 -29.14 -35.14
N THR A 1092 26.15 -28.95 -34.08
CA THR A 1092 27.61 -28.94 -34.16
C THR A 1092 28.15 -30.36 -34.01
N SER A 1093 29.43 -30.54 -34.30
CA SER A 1093 30.11 -31.81 -34.09
C SER A 1093 31.61 -31.63 -34.10
N SER A 1094 32.27 -32.48 -33.34
CA SER A 1094 33.70 -32.75 -33.45
C SER A 1094 33.97 -33.61 -34.69
N ASP A 1095 35.08 -33.33 -35.37
CA ASP A 1095 35.51 -34.11 -36.53
C ASP A 1095 37.02 -33.94 -36.76
N THR A 1096 37.80 -34.84 -36.18
CA THR A 1096 39.26 -34.79 -36.21
C THR A 1096 39.81 -35.04 -37.60
N LYS A 1097 41.03 -34.57 -37.85
CA LYS A 1097 41.71 -34.68 -39.15
C LYS A 1097 42.18 -36.09 -39.48
N THR A 1098 42.35 -36.95 -38.48
CA THR A 1098 42.70 -38.37 -38.65
C THR A 1098 41.56 -39.29 -38.21
N GLY A 1099 41.45 -40.45 -38.86
CA GLY A 1099 40.39 -41.43 -38.56
C GLY A 1099 40.51 -42.04 -37.16
N ASN A 1100 41.73 -42.16 -36.63
CA ASN A 1100 42.03 -42.67 -35.29
C ASN A 1100 41.94 -41.57 -34.19
N GLY A 1101 40.95 -40.69 -34.30
CA GLY A 1101 40.81 -39.51 -33.45
C GLY A 1101 40.16 -39.77 -32.10
N TRP A 1102 40.35 -38.83 -31.18
CA TRP A 1102 39.65 -38.80 -29.89
C TRP A 1102 39.26 -37.40 -29.43
N VAL A 1103 38.26 -37.32 -28.56
CA VAL A 1103 37.98 -36.15 -27.71
C VAL A 1103 38.15 -36.56 -26.25
N ARG A 1104 38.90 -35.77 -25.48
CA ARG A 1104 39.25 -36.04 -24.08
C ARG A 1104 38.83 -34.90 -23.17
N VAL A 1105 38.44 -35.27 -21.96
CA VAL A 1105 38.18 -34.40 -20.82
C VAL A 1105 39.27 -34.64 -19.76
N ASP A 1106 39.85 -33.58 -19.21
CA ASP A 1106 40.67 -33.60 -17.98
C ASP A 1106 39.89 -32.92 -16.84
N LEU A 1107 39.45 -33.69 -15.85
CA LEU A 1107 38.68 -33.18 -14.71
C LEU A 1107 39.56 -32.47 -13.66
N GLY A 1108 40.88 -32.58 -13.77
CA GLY A 1108 41.83 -32.11 -12.76
C GLY A 1108 42.07 -33.14 -11.64
N ALA A 1109 43.22 -33.00 -10.96
CA ALA A 1109 43.59 -33.88 -9.86
C ALA A 1109 42.64 -33.69 -8.66
N GLY A 1110 42.16 -34.79 -8.07
CA GLY A 1110 41.23 -34.76 -6.94
C GLY A 1110 39.76 -34.64 -7.33
N ASN A 1111 39.46 -34.56 -8.64
CA ASN A 1111 38.11 -34.48 -9.19
C ASN A 1111 37.71 -35.76 -9.96
N GLU A 1112 38.41 -36.87 -9.74
CA GLU A 1112 38.17 -38.14 -10.43
C GLU A 1112 36.70 -38.56 -10.30
N GLN A 1113 36.07 -38.95 -11.42
CA GLN A 1113 34.66 -39.38 -11.42
C GLN A 1113 34.53 -40.82 -11.89
N ALA A 1114 33.75 -41.61 -11.16
CA ALA A 1114 33.26 -42.89 -11.65
C ALA A 1114 32.10 -42.62 -12.60
N ILE A 1115 32.20 -43.09 -13.83
CA ILE A 1115 31.16 -42.89 -14.85
C ILE A 1115 30.22 -44.08 -14.81
N GLY A 1116 28.92 -43.80 -14.71
CA GLY A 1116 27.85 -44.81 -14.73
C GLY A 1116 27.19 -44.95 -16.09
N SER A 1117 27.10 -43.85 -16.85
CA SER A 1117 26.61 -43.88 -18.23
C SER A 1117 27.17 -42.74 -19.07
N VAL A 1118 27.14 -42.94 -20.38
CA VAL A 1118 27.42 -41.91 -21.38
C VAL A 1118 26.18 -41.73 -22.25
N LYS A 1119 25.71 -40.49 -22.35
CA LYS A 1119 24.69 -40.10 -23.32
C LYS A 1119 25.38 -39.42 -24.50
N PHE A 1120 24.98 -39.73 -25.72
CA PHE A 1120 25.65 -39.21 -26.90
C PHE A 1120 24.70 -39.03 -28.08
N PHE A 1121 25.07 -38.11 -28.96
CA PHE A 1121 24.37 -37.82 -30.20
C PHE A 1121 25.35 -37.97 -31.38
N PRO A 1122 25.04 -38.82 -32.37
CA PRO A 1122 25.86 -38.94 -33.56
C PRO A 1122 25.73 -37.71 -34.44
N ARG A 1123 26.73 -37.41 -35.27
CA ARG A 1123 26.64 -36.36 -36.28
C ARG A 1123 25.67 -36.71 -37.40
N ALA A 1124 25.03 -35.66 -37.94
CA ALA A 1124 24.08 -35.78 -39.04
C ALA A 1124 24.72 -36.45 -40.25
N GLY A 1125 24.07 -37.48 -40.77
CA GLY A 1125 24.53 -38.23 -41.95
C GLY A 1125 25.69 -39.20 -41.71
N PHE A 1126 26.24 -39.29 -40.49
CA PHE A 1126 27.42 -40.13 -40.19
C PHE A 1126 27.26 -41.02 -38.96
N ALA A 1127 26.03 -41.33 -38.54
CA ALA A 1127 25.72 -42.13 -37.35
C ALA A 1127 26.50 -43.46 -37.26
N GLY A 1128 26.70 -44.14 -38.39
CA GLY A 1128 27.48 -45.38 -38.45
C GLY A 1128 28.94 -45.25 -38.01
N ARG A 1129 29.54 -44.05 -38.03
CA ARG A 1129 30.93 -43.81 -37.61
C ARG A 1129 31.16 -43.94 -36.11
N MET A 1130 30.12 -43.87 -35.28
CA MET A 1130 30.22 -44.11 -33.85
C MET A 1130 30.23 -45.60 -33.49
N ASN A 1131 29.82 -46.50 -34.39
CA ASN A 1131 29.87 -47.93 -34.13
C ASN A 1131 31.33 -48.41 -34.04
N GLY A 1132 31.68 -49.06 -32.92
CA GLY A 1132 33.04 -49.46 -32.60
C GLY A 1132 33.88 -48.39 -31.90
N ALA A 1133 33.29 -47.21 -31.62
CA ALA A 1133 33.94 -46.20 -30.79
C ALA A 1133 34.04 -46.66 -29.32
N LEU A 1134 35.08 -46.20 -28.63
CA LEU A 1134 35.39 -46.59 -27.25
C LEU A 1134 35.23 -45.39 -26.33
N ILE A 1135 34.58 -45.61 -25.19
CA ILE A 1135 34.68 -44.70 -24.05
C ILE A 1135 35.75 -45.25 -23.12
N GLN A 1136 36.68 -44.40 -22.71
CA GLN A 1136 37.86 -44.81 -21.96
C GLN A 1136 38.13 -43.88 -20.78
N GLY A 1137 38.74 -44.43 -19.72
CA GLY A 1137 39.19 -43.71 -18.53
C GLY A 1137 40.69 -43.84 -18.31
N SER A 1138 41.32 -42.81 -17.74
CA SER A 1138 42.73 -42.83 -17.31
C SER A 1138 42.95 -41.93 -16.09
N ASN A 1139 43.91 -42.26 -15.24
CA ASN A 1139 44.33 -41.39 -14.12
C ASN A 1139 45.68 -40.70 -14.36
N ASP A 1140 46.42 -41.10 -15.40
CA ASP A 1140 47.72 -40.50 -15.78
C ASP A 1140 47.67 -39.76 -17.14
N GLY A 1141 46.53 -39.82 -17.84
CA GLY A 1141 46.31 -39.14 -19.12
C GLY A 1141 47.00 -39.81 -20.31
N THR A 1142 47.63 -40.97 -20.11
CA THR A 1142 48.39 -41.73 -21.12
C THR A 1142 47.92 -43.18 -21.25
N ASN A 1143 47.70 -43.88 -20.15
CA ASN A 1143 47.22 -45.27 -20.11
C ASN A 1143 45.70 -45.29 -19.96
N PHE A 1144 45.00 -45.53 -21.06
CA PHE A 1144 43.53 -45.55 -21.10
C PHE A 1144 42.98 -46.98 -21.05
N VAL A 1145 42.03 -47.19 -20.14
CA VAL A 1145 41.25 -48.42 -20.01
C VAL A 1145 39.89 -48.21 -20.66
N THR A 1146 39.46 -49.15 -21.49
CA THR A 1146 38.13 -49.12 -22.12
C THR A 1146 37.04 -49.40 -21.08
N LEU A 1147 36.11 -48.45 -20.93
CA LEU A 1147 34.97 -48.55 -20.03
C LEU A 1147 33.77 -49.17 -20.74
N LEU A 1148 33.56 -48.85 -22.02
CA LEU A 1148 32.59 -49.50 -22.91
C LEU A 1148 32.95 -49.30 -24.40
N SER A 1149 32.31 -50.10 -25.25
CA SER A 1149 32.31 -49.95 -26.71
C SER A 1149 30.91 -49.61 -27.19
N ILE A 1150 30.79 -48.64 -28.09
CA ILE A 1150 29.54 -48.20 -28.70
C ILE A 1150 29.18 -49.12 -29.87
N SER A 1151 27.91 -49.52 -29.98
CA SER A 1151 27.36 -50.32 -31.08
C SER A 1151 25.87 -49.99 -31.29
N GLY A 1152 25.30 -50.40 -32.43
CA GLY A 1152 23.87 -50.25 -32.72
C GLY A 1152 23.41 -48.82 -33.07
N VAL A 1153 24.34 -47.92 -33.39
CA VAL A 1153 24.03 -46.54 -33.80
C VAL A 1153 23.66 -46.53 -35.29
N SER A 1154 22.39 -46.31 -35.61
CA SER A 1154 21.84 -46.37 -36.98
C SER A 1154 21.22 -45.06 -37.45
N ASP A 1155 20.74 -44.21 -36.53
CA ASP A 1155 19.89 -43.06 -36.83
C ASP A 1155 20.41 -41.81 -36.11
N TYR A 1156 19.87 -40.64 -36.46
CA TYR A 1156 20.23 -39.36 -35.87
C TYR A 1156 19.33 -39.00 -34.67
N LYS A 1157 19.60 -39.60 -33.52
CA LYS A 1157 18.87 -39.41 -32.26
C LYS A 1157 19.80 -39.52 -31.05
N TRP A 1158 19.30 -39.22 -29.86
CA TRP A 1158 20.03 -39.45 -28.62
C TRP A 1158 20.16 -40.95 -28.31
N TYR A 1159 21.37 -41.36 -27.96
CA TYR A 1159 21.69 -42.69 -27.45
C TYR A 1159 22.23 -42.58 -26.03
N ARG A 1160 22.07 -43.65 -25.25
CA ARG A 1160 22.67 -43.78 -23.93
C ARG A 1160 23.16 -45.21 -23.71
N VAL A 1161 24.35 -45.33 -23.13
CA VAL A 1161 25.02 -46.60 -22.86
C VAL A 1161 25.63 -46.59 -21.47
N SER A 1162 25.52 -47.70 -20.75
CA SER A 1162 26.06 -47.85 -19.39
C SER A 1162 27.50 -48.36 -19.40
N THR A 1163 28.27 -47.91 -18.42
CA THR A 1163 29.59 -48.45 -18.07
C THR A 1163 29.47 -49.36 -16.84
N ASN A 1164 30.20 -50.47 -16.83
CA ASN A 1164 30.17 -51.46 -15.72
C ASN A 1164 31.37 -51.32 -14.77
N THR A 1165 31.79 -50.09 -14.43
CA THR A 1165 32.92 -49.85 -13.54
C THR A 1165 32.60 -48.82 -12.46
N ASP A 1166 33.01 -49.10 -11.22
CA ASP A 1166 32.98 -48.16 -10.09
C ASP A 1166 34.29 -47.34 -9.96
N THR A 1167 35.25 -47.57 -10.86
CA THR A 1167 36.55 -46.90 -10.80
C THR A 1167 36.42 -45.45 -11.24
N ALA A 1168 36.88 -44.53 -10.40
CA ALA A 1168 36.93 -43.11 -10.72
C ALA A 1168 38.15 -42.77 -11.59
N TYR A 1169 37.93 -41.95 -12.62
CA TYR A 1169 38.96 -41.52 -13.56
C TYR A 1169 39.04 -39.99 -13.64
N ARG A 1170 40.27 -39.46 -13.68
CA ARG A 1170 40.55 -38.04 -13.96
C ARG A 1170 40.34 -37.68 -15.42
N TYR A 1171 40.81 -38.54 -16.32
CA TYR A 1171 40.73 -38.34 -17.76
C TYR A 1171 39.68 -39.27 -18.36
N LEU A 1172 38.74 -38.68 -19.09
CA LEU A 1172 37.71 -39.41 -19.83
C LEU A 1172 37.88 -39.16 -21.32
N ARG A 1173 37.71 -40.18 -22.15
CA ARG A 1173 37.98 -40.05 -23.59
C ARG A 1173 36.99 -40.84 -24.43
N TYR A 1174 36.43 -40.17 -25.43
CA TYR A 1174 35.77 -40.79 -26.57
C TYR A 1174 36.81 -41.00 -27.67
N TYR A 1175 37.07 -42.26 -28.03
CA TYR A 1175 38.08 -42.66 -29.00
C TYR A 1175 37.46 -43.43 -30.16
N THR A 1176 37.94 -43.17 -31.37
CA THR A 1176 37.55 -43.91 -32.57
C THR A 1176 38.79 -44.39 -33.31
N SER A 1177 38.75 -45.56 -33.94
CA SER A 1177 39.87 -46.09 -34.73
C SER A 1177 39.86 -45.63 -36.19
N ASN A 1178 38.65 -45.43 -36.76
CA ASN A 1178 38.45 -44.90 -38.12
C ASN A 1178 37.19 -43.99 -38.20
N GLY A 1179 36.80 -43.42 -37.06
CA GLY A 1179 35.56 -42.67 -36.89
C GLY A 1179 35.75 -41.16 -36.82
N TYR A 1180 36.98 -40.65 -36.89
CA TYR A 1180 37.32 -39.22 -36.86
C TYR A 1180 36.82 -38.48 -35.60
N ALA A 1181 36.72 -39.21 -34.48
CA ALA A 1181 36.09 -38.75 -33.25
C ALA A 1181 34.73 -38.09 -33.49
N ASN A 1182 33.97 -38.58 -34.46
CA ASN A 1182 32.78 -37.91 -34.94
C ASN A 1182 31.63 -38.05 -33.94
N ALA A 1183 31.39 -37.00 -33.16
CA ALA A 1183 30.31 -36.90 -32.18
C ALA A 1183 29.72 -35.49 -32.24
N ALA A 1184 28.39 -35.39 -32.30
CA ALA A 1184 27.68 -34.12 -32.21
C ALA A 1184 27.59 -33.66 -30.75
N GLU A 1185 27.27 -34.58 -29.84
CA GLU A 1185 27.25 -34.26 -28.41
C GLU A 1185 27.56 -35.51 -27.57
N LEU A 1186 28.21 -35.30 -26.44
CA LEU A 1186 28.62 -36.30 -25.46
C LEU A 1186 28.35 -35.76 -24.05
N GLU A 1187 27.79 -36.60 -23.20
CA GLU A 1187 27.57 -36.28 -21.80
C GLU A 1187 28.00 -37.46 -20.93
N PHE A 1188 28.87 -37.19 -19.97
CA PHE A 1188 29.25 -38.16 -18.95
C PHE A 1188 28.35 -37.98 -17.73
N TYR A 1189 27.80 -39.08 -17.21
CA TYR A 1189 27.02 -39.09 -15.99
C TYR A 1189 27.77 -39.87 -14.91
N LYS A 1190 27.85 -39.27 -13.73
CA LYS A 1190 28.40 -39.93 -12.54
C LYS A 1190 27.61 -41.21 -12.25
N ARG A 1191 28.30 -42.17 -11.65
CA ARG A 1191 27.75 -43.45 -11.25
C ARG A 1191 26.94 -43.38 -9.96
#